data_AF-A0A7Y5DTP0-F1
#
_entry.id   AF-A0A7Y5DTP0-F1
#
_cell.length_a   1.000
_cell.length_b   1.000
_cell.length_c   1.000
_cell.angle_alpha   90.00
_cell.angle_beta   90.00
_cell.angle_gamma   90.00
#
_symmetry.space_group_name_H-M   'P 1'
#
loop_
_entity.id
_entity.type
_entity.pdbx_description
1 polymer ?
#
loop_
_entity_poly.entity_id
_entity_poly.type
_entity_poly.pdbx_seq_one_letter_code
_entity_poly.pdbx_strand_id
1 'polypeptide(L)'
;MTETTKTGAYLEINGHLVAEVADDVLDTVLEPEEAGNHQIPLAQFIQEFGEGLMAAVAEQNPPIYDGSPNPHWEAVMDGLKRQPFPAQRERVQAVSKLLLEGGDAAAVLNGEMGCGKTMMGIAAAAVMYTHGYRRTLVIAPPHLVYKWRREIMETIDNAKVWVLNGPDTLRQLLKIRAQQQINVQVQPEFFILGRVRMRMGFDWRPSAVKRNLGFREFDDEGDGYTTKREIAACPDCGSSILNEDDELFAFWQFIRETERRKACKDCGSQLWTLIRNGNQMNRDEIIRTALCKIPTIGPKTADKLVNGFGTEVLGNMLDDNVFEFINLMDDQGDLVFSDRQAKRMEAALAKQEFSFGQGGYQASEFIKRYLPDGFFDLLLVDEGHEYKAQGSAQGQAMGVLAGKSRKTILLTGTLMGGYADDLFHLLWRIMPKQMIADGFQYNASNSLGSAAMAFMRKHGILKDVYKESSSGNHRTAKGKRMEVQTSKAPGFGPKGVARYVLPFTAFLKLSQIGGNVLPSYDEDFSNIPMTEDQKQRYETLSRDLQRELKEALRKRDKTLLGVVLSALLAWPDTCFRDWEILHPRTRDRLFYSPSIFGDDEPHPKEEHLIQLCKENKAEGRKVLVYTVYSGKHDTQTRLKTLLEREGFKIAVLRSSVSTESREDWILEQVDRGIDILVCNPELVKTGLDLLDFPTICFMQTGYSVYTVQQASRRSWRIGQKQPVRVHYLGYAETAQISCLELMAKKIAVSQSTSGDMPDTGLDVLNSDGDSIEVALAKQLLGKSESILKPALPVKTKPFAVATGENTGPEAANASPGRLDSDGLKAELANYHGTDQWYRHMLVRDMLYTDGVQCFAENGGSQGAYWFIDIIATEYWRLLTKQPFMVIVLSVSDNSTAVITVDDGNGRIITTKQIHYTDMQPGDWKFFLTDNVLLLPGEY
;
A
#
# COMPACT_ATOMS: atom_id res chain seq x y z
N MET A 1 -71.00 -20.28 -18.08
CA MET A 1 -70.36 -18.99 -17.74
C MET A 1 -68.96 -19.28 -17.25
N THR A 2 -67.99 -19.15 -18.15
CA THR A 2 -66.55 -19.17 -17.88
C THR A 2 -65.93 -18.27 -18.93
N GLU A 3 -65.50 -17.08 -18.52
CA GLU A 3 -64.68 -16.18 -19.33
C GLU A 3 -63.21 -16.34 -18.93
N THR A 4 -62.39 -16.66 -19.93
CA THR A 4 -60.93 -16.80 -19.91
C THR A 4 -60.28 -15.47 -20.28
N THR A 5 -59.37 -14.97 -19.45
CA THR A 5 -58.51 -13.80 -19.73
C THR A 5 -57.13 -14.27 -20.23
N LYS A 6 -56.66 -13.73 -21.36
CA LYS A 6 -55.38 -14.03 -22.03
C LYS A 6 -54.18 -13.35 -21.35
N THR A 7 -53.02 -14.03 -21.35
CA THR A 7 -51.68 -13.54 -20.98
C THR A 7 -50.81 -13.34 -22.23
N GLY A 8 -50.21 -12.16 -22.41
CA GLY A 8 -49.15 -11.90 -23.43
C GLY A 8 -47.76 -11.81 -22.77
N ALA A 9 -46.71 -12.22 -23.49
CA ALA A 9 -45.31 -12.16 -23.05
C ALA A 9 -44.57 -10.99 -23.74
N TYR A 10 -43.75 -10.25 -22.99
CA TYR A 10 -42.93 -9.15 -23.50
C TYR A 10 -41.44 -9.45 -23.35
N LEU A 11 -40.63 -9.03 -24.32
CA LEU A 11 -39.17 -9.11 -24.26
C LEU A 11 -38.59 -7.73 -23.91
N GLU A 12 -37.84 -7.64 -22.82
CA GLU A 12 -37.29 -6.39 -22.28
C GLU A 12 -35.75 -6.44 -22.27
N ILE A 13 -35.09 -5.46 -22.89
CA ILE A 13 -33.62 -5.33 -22.89
C ILE A 13 -33.25 -3.91 -22.45
N ASN A 14 -32.44 -3.78 -21.39
CA ASN A 14 -31.96 -2.51 -20.83
C ASN A 14 -33.06 -1.49 -20.48
N GLY A 15 -34.23 -1.96 -20.01
CA GLY A 15 -35.29 -1.10 -19.49
C GLY A 15 -36.11 -0.35 -20.56
N HIS A 16 -36.05 -0.78 -21.82
CA HIS A 16 -36.96 -0.32 -22.87
C HIS A 16 -37.67 -1.50 -23.54
N LEU A 17 -38.99 -1.38 -23.72
CA LEU A 17 -39.86 -2.38 -24.35
C LEU A 17 -39.68 -2.34 -25.88
N VAL A 18 -39.34 -3.47 -26.53
CA VAL A 18 -38.89 -3.45 -27.94
C VAL A 18 -39.94 -3.92 -28.97
N ALA A 19 -40.98 -4.70 -28.61
CA ALA A 19 -42.17 -4.93 -29.45
C ALA A 19 -43.27 -5.74 -28.74
N GLU A 20 -44.52 -5.62 -29.22
CA GLU A 20 -45.71 -6.38 -28.82
C GLU A 20 -46.16 -7.27 -30.00
N VAL A 21 -46.29 -8.58 -29.81
CA VAL A 21 -46.64 -9.54 -30.88
C VAL A 21 -48.12 -9.91 -30.77
N ALA A 22 -48.89 -9.68 -31.83
CA ALA A 22 -50.30 -10.03 -31.90
C ALA A 22 -50.49 -11.49 -32.35
N ASP A 23 -51.32 -12.24 -31.61
CA ASP A 23 -51.89 -13.54 -31.98
C ASP A 23 -52.83 -13.36 -33.19
N ASP A 24 -52.40 -13.79 -34.37
CA ASP A 24 -53.26 -14.41 -35.41
C ASP A 24 -52.41 -14.71 -36.65
N VAL A 25 -51.80 -15.90 -36.69
CA VAL A 25 -51.78 -16.85 -37.84
C VAL A 25 -51.22 -18.16 -37.29
N LEU A 26 -52.10 -19.04 -36.82
CA LEU A 26 -51.81 -20.47 -36.67
C LEU A 26 -52.26 -21.20 -37.94
N ASP A 27 -51.51 -22.24 -38.28
CA ASP A 27 -51.84 -23.34 -39.19
C ASP A 27 -51.87 -23.08 -40.70
N THR A 28 -50.68 -23.19 -41.31
CA THR A 28 -50.55 -24.02 -42.52
C THR A 28 -49.40 -25.01 -42.34
N VAL A 29 -49.79 -26.28 -42.35
CA VAL A 29 -49.00 -27.51 -42.25
C VAL A 29 -47.75 -27.46 -43.14
N LEU A 30 -46.57 -27.51 -42.52
CA LEU A 30 -45.37 -28.08 -43.10
C LEU A 30 -44.79 -29.06 -42.08
N GLU A 31 -44.63 -30.31 -42.52
CA GLU A 31 -44.10 -31.42 -41.74
C GLU A 31 -42.70 -31.10 -41.20
N PRO A 32 -42.34 -31.57 -39.99
CA PRO A 32 -41.06 -31.23 -39.36
C PRO A 32 -39.92 -32.00 -40.02
N GLU A 33 -39.20 -31.36 -40.94
CA GLU A 33 -37.82 -31.75 -41.25
C GLU A 33 -36.90 -31.22 -40.14
N GLU A 34 -36.37 -32.16 -39.35
CA GLU A 34 -35.16 -32.13 -38.52
C GLU A 34 -34.48 -30.76 -38.28
N ALA A 35 -35.10 -29.86 -37.51
CA ALA A 35 -34.36 -28.78 -36.86
C ALA A 35 -33.66 -29.31 -35.62
N GLY A 36 -32.51 -29.95 -35.84
CA GLY A 36 -31.60 -30.41 -34.80
C GLY A 36 -31.28 -29.29 -33.81
N ASN A 37 -31.36 -29.64 -32.53
CA ASN A 37 -31.00 -28.83 -31.37
C ASN A 37 -29.51 -28.42 -31.46
N HIS A 38 -29.19 -27.35 -32.19
CA HIS A 38 -27.84 -26.81 -32.34
C HIS A 38 -27.42 -26.05 -31.07
N GLN A 39 -27.30 -26.76 -29.96
CA GLN A 39 -26.53 -26.29 -28.82
C GLN A 39 -25.06 -26.64 -29.08
N ILE A 40 -24.28 -25.65 -29.51
CA ILE A 40 -22.83 -25.78 -29.63
C ILE A 40 -22.22 -25.43 -28.25
N PRO A 41 -21.45 -26.32 -27.62
CA PRO A 41 -20.68 -25.97 -26.42
C PRO A 41 -19.77 -24.76 -26.66
N LEU A 42 -19.68 -23.83 -25.71
CA LEU A 42 -18.93 -22.59 -25.88
C LEU A 42 -17.47 -22.82 -26.34
N ALA A 43 -16.82 -23.87 -25.84
CA ALA A 43 -15.47 -24.24 -26.25
C ALA A 43 -15.41 -24.62 -27.75
N GLN A 44 -16.38 -25.39 -28.24
CA GLN A 44 -16.49 -25.77 -29.65
C GLN A 44 -16.86 -24.55 -30.52
N PHE A 45 -17.72 -23.66 -30.04
CA PHE A 45 -18.06 -22.42 -30.74
C PHE A 45 -16.84 -21.49 -30.87
N ILE A 46 -16.06 -21.31 -29.80
CA ILE A 46 -14.82 -20.53 -29.86
C ILE A 46 -13.80 -21.20 -30.80
N GLN A 47 -13.75 -22.53 -30.82
CA GLN A 47 -12.84 -23.25 -31.72
C GLN A 47 -13.25 -23.12 -33.20
N GLU A 48 -14.54 -23.18 -33.52
CA GLU A 48 -15.06 -23.07 -34.90
C GLU A 48 -15.11 -21.63 -35.41
N PHE A 49 -15.50 -20.67 -34.57
CA PHE A 49 -15.77 -19.28 -34.97
C PHE A 49 -14.74 -18.28 -34.43
N GLY A 50 -13.74 -18.75 -33.67
CA GLY A 50 -12.74 -17.92 -33.00
C GLY A 50 -11.95 -17.04 -33.94
N GLU A 51 -11.49 -17.56 -35.09
CA GLU A 51 -10.75 -16.74 -36.07
C GLU A 51 -11.62 -15.60 -36.63
N GLY A 52 -12.87 -15.88 -36.99
CA GLY A 52 -13.81 -14.87 -37.49
C GLY A 52 -14.15 -13.82 -36.42
N LEU A 53 -14.33 -14.24 -35.17
CA LEU A 53 -14.53 -13.35 -34.03
C LEU A 53 -13.29 -12.47 -33.77
N MET A 54 -12.10 -13.05 -33.82
CA MET A 54 -10.84 -12.31 -33.63
C MET A 54 -10.60 -11.31 -34.76
N ALA A 55 -10.90 -11.68 -36.01
CA ALA A 55 -10.84 -10.78 -37.14
C ALA A 55 -11.81 -9.60 -36.98
N ALA A 56 -13.07 -9.86 -36.60
CA ALA A 56 -14.06 -8.81 -36.34
C ALA A 56 -13.67 -7.91 -35.16
N VAL A 57 -13.08 -8.47 -34.09
CA VAL A 57 -12.57 -7.70 -32.96
C VAL A 57 -11.39 -6.81 -33.37
N ALA A 58 -10.47 -7.32 -34.19
CA ALA A 58 -9.33 -6.57 -34.72
C ALA A 58 -9.76 -5.44 -35.67
N GLU A 59 -10.78 -5.68 -36.50
CA GLU A 59 -11.36 -4.66 -37.39
C GLU A 59 -12.07 -3.55 -36.61
N GLN A 60 -12.76 -3.90 -35.52
CA GLN A 60 -13.43 -2.94 -34.65
C GLN A 60 -12.46 -2.17 -33.73
N ASN A 61 -11.26 -2.71 -33.51
CA ASN A 61 -10.26 -2.13 -32.60
C ASN A 61 -8.88 -2.15 -33.28
N PRO A 62 -8.65 -1.35 -34.34
CA PRO A 62 -7.39 -1.35 -35.04
C PRO A 62 -6.25 -0.91 -34.09
N PRO A 63 -5.09 -1.59 -34.12
CA PRO A 63 -3.98 -1.23 -33.27
C PRO A 63 -3.42 0.15 -33.68
N ILE A 64 -3.17 1.01 -32.70
CA ILE A 64 -2.59 2.34 -32.94
C ILE A 64 -1.17 2.21 -33.50
N TYR A 65 -0.42 1.21 -33.04
CA TYR A 65 0.89 0.84 -33.54
C TYR A 65 0.85 -0.55 -34.17
N ASP A 66 1.15 -0.59 -35.47
CA ASP A 66 1.08 -1.76 -36.36
C ASP A 66 2.42 -2.52 -36.46
N GLY A 67 3.43 -2.12 -35.68
CA GLY A 67 4.79 -2.67 -35.78
C GLY A 67 5.68 -1.93 -36.77
N SER A 68 5.17 -0.91 -37.47
CA SER A 68 5.95 -0.07 -38.38
C SER A 68 6.57 1.11 -37.60
N PRO A 69 7.87 1.09 -37.28
CA PRO A 69 8.49 2.13 -36.47
C PRO A 69 8.57 3.47 -37.22
N ASN A 70 8.41 4.57 -36.51
CA ASN A 70 8.69 5.90 -37.05
C ASN A 70 10.22 6.06 -37.20
N PRO A 71 10.75 6.31 -38.41
CA PRO A 71 12.19 6.39 -38.64
C PRO A 71 12.86 7.54 -37.90
N HIS A 72 12.15 8.66 -37.68
CA HIS A 72 12.69 9.79 -36.93
C HIS A 72 12.89 9.43 -35.47
N TRP A 73 11.92 8.73 -34.86
CA TRP A 73 12.02 8.29 -33.47
C TRP A 73 13.10 7.22 -33.30
N GLU A 74 13.33 6.39 -34.32
CA GLU A 74 14.46 5.46 -34.31
C GLU A 74 15.81 6.19 -34.29
N ALA A 75 15.98 7.19 -35.14
CA ALA A 75 17.20 8.00 -35.15
C ALA A 75 17.46 8.69 -33.80
N VAL A 76 16.40 9.11 -33.08
CA VAL A 76 16.52 9.65 -31.72
C VAL A 76 17.02 8.60 -30.75
N MET A 77 16.47 7.38 -30.78
CA MET A 77 16.90 6.28 -29.91
C MET A 77 18.33 5.79 -30.23
N ASP A 78 18.73 5.83 -31.51
CA ASP A 78 20.12 5.54 -31.92
C ASP A 78 21.11 6.58 -31.38
N GLY A 79 20.67 7.83 -31.24
CA GLY A 79 21.48 8.92 -30.69
C GLY A 79 21.67 8.89 -29.17
N LEU A 80 21.00 7.99 -28.45
CA LEU A 80 21.15 7.86 -26.99
C LEU A 80 22.50 7.19 -26.64
N LYS A 81 23.13 7.65 -25.55
CA LYS A 81 24.39 7.05 -25.04
C LYS A 81 24.22 5.58 -24.69
N ARG A 82 23.08 5.26 -24.08
CA ARG A 82 22.62 3.89 -23.86
C ARG A 82 21.41 3.68 -24.76
N GLN A 83 21.49 2.68 -25.63
CA GLN A 83 20.41 2.39 -26.58
C GLN A 83 19.46 1.31 -26.04
N PRO A 84 18.14 1.48 -26.20
CA PRO A 84 17.17 0.46 -25.82
C PRO A 84 17.27 -0.75 -26.75
N PHE A 85 16.96 -1.94 -26.22
CA PHE A 85 16.88 -3.17 -27.02
C PHE A 85 15.76 -3.11 -28.07
N PRO A 86 15.80 -3.90 -29.16
CA PRO A 86 14.77 -3.88 -30.19
C PRO A 86 13.33 -4.00 -29.66
N ALA A 87 13.07 -4.95 -28.76
CA ALA A 87 11.76 -5.10 -28.15
C ALA A 87 11.34 -3.90 -27.27
N GLN A 88 12.30 -3.21 -26.64
CA GLN A 88 12.04 -1.97 -25.90
C GLN A 88 11.72 -0.81 -26.86
N ARG A 89 12.45 -0.71 -27.99
CA ARG A 89 12.23 0.30 -29.04
C ARG A 89 10.81 0.22 -29.57
N GLU A 90 10.29 -0.97 -29.84
CA GLU A 90 8.91 -1.17 -30.28
C GLU A 90 7.88 -0.64 -29.26
N ARG A 91 8.12 -0.78 -27.96
CA ARG A 91 7.20 -0.26 -26.94
C ARG A 91 7.29 1.25 -26.79
N VAL A 92 8.48 1.80 -26.93
CA VAL A 92 8.68 3.25 -26.99
C VAL A 92 7.96 3.84 -28.21
N GLN A 93 8.04 3.19 -29.37
CA GLN A 93 7.30 3.57 -30.58
C GLN A 93 5.78 3.54 -30.34
N ALA A 94 5.27 2.43 -29.79
CA ALA A 94 3.83 2.26 -29.54
C ALA A 94 3.27 3.34 -28.59
N VAL A 95 3.95 3.59 -27.46
CA VAL A 95 3.54 4.60 -26.49
C VAL A 95 3.68 6.01 -27.04
N SER A 96 4.75 6.29 -27.79
CA SER A 96 4.94 7.61 -28.41
C SER A 96 3.84 7.87 -29.45
N LYS A 97 3.46 6.87 -30.24
CA LYS A 97 2.37 6.97 -31.22
C LYS A 97 1.02 7.24 -30.57
N LEU A 98 0.69 6.50 -29.50
CA LEU A 98 -0.52 6.74 -28.70
C LEU A 98 -0.60 8.18 -28.18
N LEU A 99 0.49 8.70 -27.61
CA LEU A 99 0.49 10.03 -26.99
C LEU A 99 0.59 11.18 -27.99
N LEU A 100 1.39 11.04 -29.05
CA LEU A 100 1.68 12.11 -30.01
C LEU A 100 0.69 12.12 -31.19
N GLU A 101 0.43 10.96 -31.79
CA GLU A 101 -0.43 10.84 -32.97
C GLU A 101 -1.88 10.52 -32.58
N GLY A 102 -2.09 9.59 -31.64
CA GLY A 102 -3.42 9.25 -31.10
C GLY A 102 -4.03 10.38 -30.26
N GLY A 103 -3.18 11.25 -29.70
CA GLY A 103 -3.62 12.40 -28.90
C GLY A 103 -4.03 12.05 -27.46
N ASP A 104 -3.90 10.79 -27.05
CA ASP A 104 -4.30 10.31 -25.73
C ASP A 104 -3.54 10.98 -24.59
N ALA A 105 -4.21 11.19 -23.46
CA ALA A 105 -3.64 11.87 -22.31
C ALA A 105 -2.62 11.00 -21.56
N ALA A 106 -2.76 9.67 -21.63
CA ALA A 106 -1.92 8.75 -20.90
C ALA A 106 -1.64 7.45 -21.64
N ALA A 107 -0.54 6.82 -21.27
CA ALA A 107 -0.13 5.49 -21.71
C ALA A 107 0.42 4.68 -20.54
N VAL A 108 0.42 3.36 -20.68
CA VAL A 108 0.94 2.42 -19.69
C VAL A 108 2.02 1.55 -20.33
N LEU A 109 3.21 1.57 -19.77
CA LEU A 109 4.25 0.58 -20.04
C LEU A 109 4.17 -0.50 -18.95
N ASN A 110 3.52 -1.61 -19.29
CA ASN A 110 3.45 -2.77 -18.42
C ASN A 110 4.55 -3.76 -18.81
N GLY A 111 5.66 -3.71 -18.08
CA GLY A 111 6.82 -4.51 -18.37
C GLY A 111 7.21 -5.35 -17.17
N GLU A 112 7.51 -6.64 -17.38
CA GLU A 112 8.03 -7.52 -16.34
C GLU A 112 9.22 -6.90 -15.61
N MET A 113 9.45 -7.29 -14.37
CA MET A 113 10.60 -6.78 -13.64
C MET A 113 11.90 -7.10 -14.37
N GLY A 114 12.79 -6.12 -14.47
CA GLY A 114 14.06 -6.29 -15.17
C GLY A 114 14.02 -6.05 -16.69
N CYS A 115 12.84 -5.84 -17.30
CA CYS A 115 12.75 -5.58 -18.74
C CYS A 115 13.20 -4.18 -19.20
N GLY A 116 13.69 -3.32 -18.29
CA GLY A 116 14.15 -1.97 -18.61
C GLY A 116 13.05 -0.91 -18.70
N LYS A 117 12.05 -0.93 -17.81
CA LYS A 117 11.00 0.13 -17.74
C LYS A 117 11.56 1.54 -17.63
N THR A 118 12.58 1.73 -16.79
CA THR A 118 13.28 3.01 -16.63
C THR A 118 13.89 3.47 -17.97
N MET A 119 14.58 2.57 -18.66
CA MET A 119 15.13 2.82 -20.00
C MET A 119 14.05 3.23 -21.01
N MET A 120 12.93 2.49 -21.06
CA MET A 120 11.81 2.81 -21.95
C MET A 120 11.18 4.16 -21.63
N GLY A 121 11.03 4.51 -20.34
CA GLY A 121 10.53 5.81 -19.91
C GLY A 121 11.45 6.97 -20.33
N ILE A 122 12.77 6.80 -20.15
CA ILE A 122 13.77 7.79 -20.56
C ILE A 122 13.80 7.95 -22.09
N ALA A 123 13.78 6.83 -22.83
CA ALA A 123 13.75 6.85 -24.30
C ALA A 123 12.46 7.49 -24.83
N ALA A 124 11.30 7.21 -24.25
CA ALA A 124 10.04 7.86 -24.59
C ALA A 124 10.12 9.38 -24.33
N ALA A 125 10.68 9.81 -23.20
CA ALA A 125 10.89 11.23 -22.92
C ALA A 125 11.82 11.91 -23.96
N ALA A 126 12.87 11.22 -24.42
CA ALA A 126 13.75 11.71 -25.47
C ALA A 126 13.02 11.84 -26.83
N VAL A 127 12.17 10.88 -27.19
CA VAL A 127 11.32 10.97 -28.39
C VAL A 127 10.33 12.15 -28.27
N MET A 128 9.65 12.27 -27.14
CA MET A 128 8.70 13.37 -26.90
C MET A 128 9.39 14.75 -26.93
N TYR A 129 10.65 14.85 -26.50
CA TYR A 129 11.44 16.08 -26.56
C TYR A 129 11.53 16.66 -27.98
N THR A 130 11.69 15.81 -29.01
CA THR A 130 11.72 16.24 -30.41
C THR A 130 10.40 16.84 -30.90
N HIS A 131 9.30 16.60 -30.17
CA HIS A 131 7.96 17.13 -30.46
C HIS A 131 7.61 18.31 -29.53
N GLY A 132 8.60 18.89 -28.84
CA GLY A 132 8.44 20.08 -28.01
C GLY A 132 8.06 19.81 -26.55
N TYR A 133 8.09 18.55 -26.09
CA TYR A 133 7.88 18.19 -24.67
C TYR A 133 9.20 18.30 -23.91
N ARG A 134 9.46 19.45 -23.29
CA ARG A 134 10.81 19.78 -22.78
C ARG A 134 11.05 19.40 -21.33
N ARG A 135 9.98 19.38 -20.53
CA ARG A 135 10.07 19.18 -19.07
C ARG A 135 9.37 17.88 -18.67
N THR A 136 10.16 16.94 -18.16
CA THR A 136 9.68 15.64 -17.69
C THR A 136 9.72 15.57 -16.17
N LEU A 137 8.57 15.36 -15.53
CA LEU A 137 8.49 15.03 -14.10
C LEU A 137 8.48 13.52 -13.94
N VAL A 138 9.35 13.01 -13.07
CA VAL A 138 9.45 11.60 -12.70
C VAL A 138 9.02 11.45 -11.25
N ILE A 139 8.06 10.56 -11.01
CA ILE A 139 7.68 10.14 -9.68
C ILE A 139 8.23 8.73 -9.45
N ALA A 140 9.00 8.55 -8.39
CA ALA A 140 9.62 7.25 -8.08
C ALA A 140 9.57 6.91 -6.59
N PRO A 141 9.69 5.62 -6.22
CA PRO A 141 9.99 5.22 -4.84
C PRO A 141 11.23 5.95 -4.29
N PRO A 142 11.31 6.27 -2.98
CA PRO A 142 12.39 7.12 -2.44
C PRO A 142 13.80 6.57 -2.72
N HIS A 143 13.95 5.26 -2.62
CA HIS A 143 15.21 4.56 -2.89
C HIS A 143 15.58 4.48 -4.38
N LEU A 144 14.66 4.85 -5.28
CA LEU A 144 14.91 4.88 -6.73
C LEU A 144 15.21 6.27 -7.28
N VAL A 145 15.03 7.34 -6.49
CA VAL A 145 15.21 8.72 -6.94
C VAL A 145 16.60 8.96 -7.55
N TYR A 146 17.65 8.52 -6.85
CA TYR A 146 19.03 8.68 -7.33
C TYR A 146 19.40 7.71 -8.46
N LYS A 147 18.79 6.51 -8.48
CA LYS A 147 18.90 5.59 -9.62
C LYS A 147 18.36 6.21 -10.89
N TRP A 148 17.18 6.84 -10.84
CA TRP A 148 16.60 7.57 -11.96
C TRP A 148 17.53 8.70 -12.44
N ARG A 149 18.09 9.49 -11.52
CA ARG A 149 19.06 10.55 -11.87
C ARG A 149 20.26 9.97 -12.63
N ARG A 150 20.87 8.90 -12.09
CA ARG A 150 22.00 8.22 -12.73
C ARG A 150 21.63 7.73 -14.13
N GLU A 151 20.53 6.99 -14.26
CA GLU A 151 20.12 6.41 -15.53
C GLU A 151 19.80 7.48 -16.59
N ILE A 152 19.18 8.60 -16.21
CA ILE A 152 18.94 9.73 -17.13
C ILE A 152 20.27 10.29 -17.64
N MET A 153 21.21 10.59 -16.74
CA MET A 153 22.51 11.20 -17.08
C MET A 153 23.40 10.27 -17.90
N GLU A 154 23.31 8.96 -17.68
CA GLU A 154 24.03 7.94 -18.46
C GLU A 154 23.41 7.69 -19.84
N THR A 155 22.12 8.01 -20.03
CA THR A 155 21.37 7.69 -21.26
C THR A 155 21.27 8.88 -22.20
N ILE A 156 20.95 10.08 -21.69
CA ILE A 156 20.74 11.30 -22.47
C ILE A 156 21.92 12.25 -22.27
N ASP A 157 22.48 12.74 -23.37
CA ASP A 157 23.55 13.73 -23.31
C ASP A 157 23.03 15.12 -22.89
N ASN A 158 23.79 15.82 -22.06
CA ASN A 158 23.46 17.16 -21.54
C ASN A 158 22.06 17.31 -20.90
N ALA A 159 21.47 16.22 -20.41
CA ALA A 159 20.22 16.29 -19.65
C ALA A 159 20.42 17.07 -18.36
N LYS A 160 19.47 17.95 -18.03
CA LYS A 160 19.45 18.65 -16.74
C LYS A 160 18.48 17.98 -15.80
N VAL A 161 18.96 17.55 -14.64
CA VAL A 161 18.17 16.79 -13.67
C VAL A 161 18.07 17.54 -12.35
N TRP A 162 16.84 17.73 -11.87
CA TRP A 162 16.51 18.32 -10.57
C TRP A 162 15.99 17.23 -9.63
N VAL A 163 16.52 17.12 -8.41
CA VAL A 163 16.03 16.17 -7.41
C VAL A 163 15.22 16.90 -6.34
N LEU A 164 13.89 16.78 -6.43
CA LEU A 164 12.93 17.46 -5.55
C LEU A 164 12.59 16.60 -4.31
N ASN A 165 13.60 16.00 -3.68
CA ASN A 165 13.44 15.06 -2.56
C ASN A 165 14.15 15.54 -1.28
N GLY A 166 15.08 16.49 -1.38
CA GLY A 166 15.88 17.04 -0.29
C GLY A 166 15.18 18.13 0.53
N PRO A 167 15.73 18.55 1.68
CA PRO A 167 15.16 19.61 2.50
C PRO A 167 15.29 21.02 1.86
N ASP A 168 16.10 21.19 0.80
CA ASP A 168 16.15 22.36 -0.08
C ASP A 168 15.07 22.38 -1.17
N THR A 169 14.19 21.39 -1.24
CA THR A 169 13.18 21.26 -2.31
C THR A 169 12.44 22.58 -2.56
N LEU A 170 12.09 23.32 -1.50
CA LEU A 170 11.44 24.63 -1.64
C LEU A 170 12.34 25.68 -2.31
N ARG A 171 13.64 25.74 -1.97
CA ARG A 171 14.63 26.63 -2.60
C ARG A 171 14.77 26.30 -4.08
N GLN A 172 14.87 25.01 -4.42
CA GLN A 172 14.91 24.55 -5.82
C GLN A 172 13.65 24.97 -6.57
N LEU A 173 12.46 24.73 -6.00
CA LEU A 173 11.18 25.09 -6.61
C LEU A 173 11.01 26.61 -6.80
N LEU A 174 11.48 27.42 -5.86
CA LEU A 174 11.51 28.89 -6.01
C LEU A 174 12.48 29.32 -7.13
N LYS A 175 13.65 28.69 -7.22
CA LYS A 175 14.63 28.92 -8.31
C LYS A 175 14.02 28.54 -9.66
N ILE A 176 13.38 27.38 -9.76
CA ILE A 176 12.69 26.91 -10.96
C ILE A 176 11.62 27.92 -11.37
N ARG A 177 10.79 28.39 -10.43
CA ARG A 177 9.75 29.40 -10.68
C ARG A 177 10.33 30.73 -11.16
N ALA A 178 11.42 31.21 -10.57
CA ALA A 178 12.07 32.45 -10.98
C ALA A 178 12.71 32.34 -12.37
N GLN A 179 13.33 31.18 -12.67
CA GLN A 179 13.95 30.90 -13.96
C GLN A 179 12.94 30.77 -15.12
N GLN A 180 11.64 30.60 -14.84
CA GLN A 180 10.59 30.60 -15.88
C GLN A 180 10.57 31.88 -16.71
N GLN A 181 11.11 32.99 -16.18
CA GLN A 181 11.09 34.30 -16.84
C GLN A 181 12.31 34.53 -17.76
N ILE A 182 13.30 33.61 -17.78
CA ILE A 182 14.57 33.81 -18.48
C ILE A 182 14.87 32.62 -19.40
N ASN A 183 14.63 32.82 -20.70
CA ASN A 183 15.09 32.03 -21.85
C ASN A 183 14.55 30.60 -22.11
N VAL A 184 14.40 30.34 -23.42
CA VAL A 184 14.02 29.08 -24.06
C VAL A 184 15.16 28.07 -23.90
N GLN A 185 14.96 27.01 -23.11
CA GLN A 185 15.98 26.00 -22.84
C GLN A 185 16.24 25.08 -24.05
N VAL A 186 17.53 24.83 -24.33
CA VAL A 186 18.04 24.05 -25.47
C VAL A 186 18.32 22.58 -25.12
N GLN A 187 18.08 22.15 -23.88
CA GLN A 187 18.36 20.79 -23.40
C GLN A 187 17.16 20.15 -22.70
N PRO A 188 17.04 18.81 -22.66
CA PRO A 188 15.97 18.12 -21.93
C PRO A 188 16.08 18.35 -20.41
N GLU A 189 14.97 18.72 -19.76
CA GLU A 189 14.93 18.87 -18.30
C GLU A 189 14.09 17.76 -17.64
N PHE A 190 14.66 17.15 -16.61
CA PHE A 190 14.04 16.14 -15.78
C PHE A 190 13.93 16.61 -14.33
N PHE A 191 12.82 16.31 -13.70
CA PHE A 191 12.55 16.62 -12.29
C PHE A 191 12.16 15.32 -11.61
N ILE A 192 12.81 14.94 -10.52
CA ILE A 192 12.57 13.65 -9.86
C ILE A 192 12.01 13.90 -8.47
N LEU A 193 10.84 13.35 -8.19
CA LEU A 193 10.12 13.48 -6.93
C LEU A 193 9.92 12.10 -6.28
N GLY A 194 10.35 11.97 -5.03
CA GLY A 194 10.10 10.76 -4.23
C GLY A 194 8.64 10.67 -3.77
N ARG A 195 7.99 9.52 -3.96
CA ARG A 195 6.55 9.34 -3.67
C ARG A 195 6.14 9.63 -2.23
N VAL A 196 7.02 9.39 -1.25
CA VAL A 196 6.70 9.59 0.18
C VAL A 196 6.49 11.07 0.52
N ARG A 197 7.11 11.96 -0.27
CA ARG A 197 6.99 13.42 -0.17
C ARG A 197 5.81 13.98 -0.94
N MET A 198 5.04 13.12 -1.61
CA MET A 198 3.81 13.52 -2.27
C MET A 198 2.67 13.51 -1.27
N ARG A 199 2.34 14.69 -0.75
CA ARG A 199 1.14 14.91 0.05
C ARG A 199 0.45 16.19 -0.39
N MET A 200 -0.84 16.26 -0.14
CA MET A 200 -1.63 17.48 -0.34
C MET A 200 -1.75 18.17 1.01
N GLY A 201 -1.46 19.47 1.05
CA GLY A 201 -1.47 20.28 2.27
C GLY A 201 -0.09 20.73 2.77
N PHE A 202 -0.12 21.65 3.73
CA PHE A 202 1.04 22.21 4.40
C PHE A 202 0.65 22.62 5.82
N ASP A 203 1.64 22.70 6.69
CA ASP A 203 1.47 23.30 8.00
C ASP A 203 1.35 24.82 7.85
N TRP A 204 0.35 25.41 8.47
CA TRP A 204 0.10 26.84 8.46
C TRP A 204 -0.31 27.31 9.85
N ARG A 205 -0.16 28.61 10.10
CA ARG A 205 -0.71 29.30 11.28
C ARG A 205 -1.51 30.52 10.85
N PRO A 206 -2.46 30.98 11.66
CA PRO A 206 -3.13 32.27 11.42
C PRO A 206 -2.10 33.41 11.40
N SER A 207 -2.36 34.42 10.57
CA SER A 207 -1.50 35.61 10.41
C SER A 207 -2.33 36.86 10.65
N ALA A 208 -1.95 37.60 11.68
CA ALA A 208 -2.53 38.88 12.05
C ALA A 208 -1.45 39.73 12.71
N VAL A 209 -1.66 41.05 12.71
CA VAL A 209 -0.92 42.00 13.52
C VAL A 209 -1.76 42.43 14.71
N LYS A 210 -1.10 42.69 15.83
CA LYS A 210 -1.73 43.13 17.07
C LYS A 210 -2.04 44.62 17.00
N ARG A 211 -3.30 45.01 17.20
CA ARG A 211 -3.73 46.41 17.24
C ARG A 211 -4.49 46.69 18.54
N ASN A 212 -4.12 47.77 19.22
CA ASN A 212 -4.77 48.18 20.47
C ASN A 212 -5.88 49.19 20.17
N LEU A 213 -7.10 48.91 20.63
CA LEU A 213 -8.25 49.81 20.55
C LEU A 213 -8.77 50.16 21.94
N GLY A 214 -9.12 51.43 22.14
CA GLY A 214 -9.75 51.91 23.36
C GLY A 214 -11.27 51.74 23.28
N PHE A 215 -11.86 51.13 24.30
CA PHE A 215 -13.30 50.97 24.46
C PHE A 215 -13.73 51.79 25.66
N ARG A 216 -14.82 52.55 25.50
CA ARG A 216 -15.42 53.28 26.60
C ARG A 216 -16.47 52.37 27.23
N GLU A 217 -16.20 51.97 28.46
CA GLU A 217 -17.08 51.12 29.26
C GLU A 217 -17.66 51.99 30.39
N PHE A 218 -18.85 51.63 30.84
CA PHE A 218 -19.53 52.30 31.95
C PHE A 218 -19.73 51.26 33.04
N ASP A 219 -19.43 51.61 34.29
CA ASP A 219 -19.76 50.74 35.41
C ASP A 219 -21.26 50.80 35.75
N ASP A 220 -21.69 49.98 36.72
CA ASP A 220 -23.08 49.88 37.16
C ASP A 220 -23.60 51.21 37.77
N GLU A 221 -22.70 52.14 38.09
CA GLU A 221 -23.01 53.48 38.60
C GLU A 221 -23.05 54.56 37.49
N GLY A 222 -22.70 54.18 36.24
CA GLY A 222 -22.74 55.05 35.06
C GLY A 222 -21.47 55.85 34.81
N ASP A 223 -20.39 55.58 35.55
CA ASP A 223 -19.09 56.24 35.38
C ASP A 223 -18.30 55.60 34.24
N GLY A 224 -17.93 56.44 33.27
CA GLY A 224 -17.28 55.99 32.03
C GLY A 224 -15.76 55.88 32.17
N TYR A 225 -15.22 54.67 32.06
CA TYR A 225 -13.78 54.40 32.01
C TYR A 225 -13.35 53.87 30.62
N THR A 226 -12.06 53.97 30.30
CA THR A 226 -11.52 53.48 29.03
C THR A 226 -10.71 52.22 29.25
N THR A 227 -11.15 51.10 28.67
CA THR A 227 -10.37 49.86 28.61
C THR A 227 -9.62 49.77 27.29
N LYS A 228 -8.42 49.18 27.30
CA LYS A 228 -7.68 48.88 26.06
C LYS A 228 -7.81 47.39 25.79
N ARG A 229 -8.29 47.02 24.60
CA ARG A 229 -8.34 45.62 24.15
C ARG A 229 -7.43 45.39 22.96
N GLU A 230 -6.81 44.22 22.93
CA GLU A 230 -5.89 43.79 21.87
C GLU A 230 -6.68 43.04 20.81
N ILE A 231 -6.84 43.63 19.62
CA ILE A 231 -7.57 43.00 18.52
C ILE A 231 -6.62 42.52 17.42
N ALA A 232 -7.08 41.53 16.66
CA ALA A 232 -6.43 41.04 15.46
C ALA A 232 -6.71 42.00 14.28
N ALA A 233 -5.66 42.40 13.56
CA ALA A 233 -5.78 43.17 12.35
C ALA A 233 -5.01 42.52 11.19
N CYS A 234 -5.46 42.78 9.97
CA CYS A 234 -4.82 42.31 8.75
C CYS A 234 -3.37 42.84 8.65
N PRO A 235 -2.36 41.97 8.42
CA PRO A 235 -0.97 42.41 8.29
C PRO A 235 -0.71 43.35 7.10
N ASP A 236 -1.51 43.23 6.04
CA ASP A 236 -1.27 43.97 4.80
C ASP A 236 -2.01 45.32 4.77
N CYS A 237 -3.30 45.35 5.11
CA CYS A 237 -4.11 46.57 5.05
C CYS A 237 -4.42 47.20 6.42
N GLY A 238 -4.11 46.53 7.53
CA GLY A 238 -4.36 47.04 8.89
C GLY A 238 -5.82 47.03 9.34
N SER A 239 -6.75 46.54 8.52
CA SER A 239 -8.16 46.38 8.86
C SER A 239 -8.39 45.43 10.03
N SER A 240 -9.35 45.74 10.89
CA SER A 240 -9.75 44.86 12.00
C SER A 240 -10.35 43.56 11.47
N ILE A 241 -9.94 42.43 12.03
CA ILE A 241 -10.49 41.12 11.68
C ILE A 241 -11.74 40.88 12.54
N LEU A 242 -12.82 40.42 11.92
CA LEU A 242 -14.10 40.14 12.59
C LEU A 242 -14.35 38.63 12.74
N ASN A 243 -15.09 38.24 13.77
CA ASN A 243 -15.55 36.85 13.99
C ASN A 243 -16.77 36.51 13.12
N GLU A 244 -17.38 35.34 13.32
CA GLU A 244 -18.55 34.89 12.55
C GLU A 244 -19.81 35.71 12.86
N ASP A 245 -19.83 36.37 14.02
CA ASP A 245 -20.90 37.25 14.50
C ASP A 245 -20.63 38.74 14.19
N ASP A 246 -19.67 39.03 13.31
CA ASP A 246 -19.21 40.38 12.91
C ASP A 246 -18.66 41.26 14.07
N GLU A 247 -18.23 40.65 15.17
CA GLU A 247 -17.56 41.33 16.29
C GLU A 247 -16.03 41.35 16.14
N LEU A 248 -15.36 42.29 16.83
CA LEU A 248 -13.90 42.43 16.79
C LEU A 248 -13.19 41.20 17.38
N PHE A 249 -12.38 40.53 16.57
CA PHE A 249 -11.66 39.33 16.97
C PHE A 249 -10.45 39.69 17.85
N ALA A 250 -10.37 39.17 19.07
CA ALA A 250 -9.20 39.38 19.94
C ALA A 250 -7.93 38.75 19.34
N PHE A 251 -6.77 39.41 19.47
CA PHE A 251 -5.53 38.96 18.80
C PHE A 251 -5.14 37.52 19.16
N TRP A 252 -5.06 37.20 20.45
CA TRP A 252 -4.67 35.87 20.91
C TRP A 252 -5.69 34.80 20.58
N GLN A 253 -6.97 35.17 20.59
CA GLN A 253 -8.06 34.30 20.20
C GLN A 253 -7.96 33.97 18.70
N PHE A 254 -7.69 34.96 17.85
CA PHE A 254 -7.50 34.75 16.42
C PHE A 254 -6.33 33.80 16.13
N ILE A 255 -5.21 33.97 16.83
CA ILE A 255 -4.01 33.15 16.62
C ILE A 255 -4.20 31.70 17.13
N ARG A 256 -4.97 31.47 18.20
CA ARG A 256 -5.14 30.14 18.81
C ARG A 256 -6.37 29.36 18.32
N GLU A 257 -7.46 30.05 18.04
CA GLU A 257 -8.77 29.42 17.76
C GLU A 257 -9.13 29.40 16.27
N THR A 258 -8.31 30.01 15.41
CA THR A 258 -8.55 29.95 13.96
C THR A 258 -8.08 28.61 13.40
N GLU A 259 -9.01 27.68 13.28
CA GLU A 259 -8.78 26.33 12.73
C GLU A 259 -8.94 26.26 11.19
N ARG A 260 -9.41 27.35 10.56
CA ARG A 260 -9.64 27.43 9.11
C ARG A 260 -8.90 28.61 8.49
N ARG A 261 -8.38 28.42 7.28
CA ARG A 261 -7.71 29.47 6.51
C ARG A 261 -8.73 30.53 6.08
N LYS A 262 -8.52 31.77 6.52
CA LYS A 262 -9.37 32.93 6.22
C LYS A 262 -8.63 33.93 5.33
N ALA A 263 -9.38 34.71 4.55
CA ALA A 263 -8.87 35.88 3.84
C ALA A 263 -9.46 37.15 4.48
N CYS A 264 -8.74 38.26 4.36
CA CYS A 264 -9.20 39.56 4.83
C CYS A 264 -10.46 39.96 4.05
N LYS A 265 -11.54 40.33 4.74
CA LYS A 265 -12.79 40.77 4.12
C LYS A 265 -12.61 42.06 3.29
N ASP A 266 -11.64 42.90 3.64
CA ASP A 266 -11.43 44.20 3.00
C ASP A 266 -10.47 44.15 1.80
N CYS A 267 -9.26 43.59 1.99
CA CYS A 267 -8.23 43.58 0.94
C CYS A 267 -8.03 42.22 0.26
N GLY A 268 -8.71 41.17 0.71
CA GLY A 268 -8.59 39.81 0.16
C GLY A 268 -7.27 39.10 0.47
N SER A 269 -6.35 39.72 1.23
CA SER A 269 -5.08 39.09 1.56
C SER A 269 -5.25 37.91 2.53
N GLN A 270 -4.29 36.98 2.52
CA GLN A 270 -4.41 35.75 3.29
C GLN A 270 -4.10 36.01 4.77
N LEU A 271 -5.05 35.73 5.66
CA LEU A 271 -4.88 35.87 7.11
C LEU A 271 -4.24 34.61 7.73
N TRP A 272 -3.34 33.98 7.00
CA TRP A 272 -2.58 32.81 7.41
C TRP A 272 -1.24 32.79 6.70
N THR A 273 -0.24 32.19 7.36
CA THR A 273 1.09 31.99 6.80
C THR A 273 1.54 30.55 7.00
N LEU A 274 2.43 30.07 6.14
CA LEU A 274 3.06 28.78 6.29
C LEU A 274 3.91 28.75 7.57
N ILE A 275 3.93 27.60 8.26
CA ILE A 275 4.86 27.34 9.36
C ILE A 275 5.87 26.28 8.96
N ARG A 276 7.05 26.37 9.57
CA ARG A 276 8.10 25.35 9.48
C ARG A 276 8.07 24.57 10.78
N ASN A 277 7.55 23.36 10.77
CA ASN A 277 7.64 22.46 11.91
C ASN A 277 9.01 21.74 11.87
N GLY A 278 9.87 22.03 12.84
CA GLY A 278 11.16 21.38 13.03
C GLY A 278 12.04 22.12 14.03
N ASN A 279 12.75 21.39 14.90
CA ASN A 279 13.82 21.96 15.71
C ASN A 279 14.87 22.59 14.78
N GLN A 280 15.33 23.80 15.09
CA GLN A 280 16.52 24.36 14.43
C GLN A 280 17.72 23.52 14.83
N MET A 281 18.09 22.54 14.00
CA MET A 281 19.39 21.90 14.12
C MET A 281 20.47 22.93 13.78
N ASN A 282 21.52 22.97 14.59
CA ASN A 282 22.66 23.85 14.37
C ASN A 282 23.31 23.50 13.02
N ARG A 283 23.71 24.50 12.22
CA ARG A 283 24.31 24.31 10.89
C ARG A 283 25.55 23.43 10.95
N ASP A 284 26.30 23.50 12.06
CA ASP A 284 27.43 22.62 12.34
C ASP A 284 27.03 21.16 12.46
N GLU A 285 25.93 20.87 13.15
CA GLU A 285 25.42 19.52 13.33
C GLU A 285 24.89 18.95 12.00
N ILE A 286 24.24 19.79 11.19
CA ILE A 286 23.78 19.43 9.84
C ILE A 286 24.98 19.06 8.95
N ILE A 287 26.03 19.88 8.95
CA ILE A 287 27.23 19.63 8.12
C ILE A 287 28.01 18.42 8.63
N ARG A 288 28.17 18.24 9.95
CA ARG A 288 28.78 17.01 10.51
C ARG A 288 28.02 15.76 10.10
N THR A 289 26.69 15.82 10.17
CA THR A 289 25.82 14.71 9.75
C THR A 289 25.93 14.46 8.24
N ALA A 290 25.99 15.52 7.43
CA ALA A 290 26.16 15.41 5.98
C ALA A 290 27.52 14.82 5.59
N LEU A 291 28.61 15.27 6.21
CA LEU A 291 29.95 14.73 6.02
C LEU A 291 30.00 13.23 6.35
N CYS A 292 29.33 12.79 7.42
CA CYS A 292 29.26 11.37 7.78
C CYS A 292 28.47 10.51 6.79
N LYS A 293 27.70 11.10 5.86
CA LYS A 293 27.03 10.38 4.77
C LYS A 293 27.96 10.08 3.59
N ILE A 294 29.09 10.78 3.52
CA ILE A 294 30.10 10.55 2.49
C ILE A 294 30.87 9.27 2.85
N PRO A 295 30.97 8.30 1.92
CA PRO A 295 31.73 7.09 2.16
C PRO A 295 33.15 7.43 2.60
N THR A 296 33.69 6.66 3.55
CA THR A 296 35.02 6.84 4.15
C THR A 296 35.16 7.97 5.19
N ILE A 297 34.13 8.80 5.39
CA ILE A 297 34.12 9.83 6.44
C ILE A 297 33.27 9.37 7.64
N GLY A 298 33.92 9.08 8.76
CA GLY A 298 33.25 8.80 10.04
C GLY A 298 33.16 10.04 10.95
N PRO A 299 32.48 9.95 12.11
CA PRO A 299 32.26 11.09 13.01
C PRO A 299 33.55 11.83 13.40
N LYS A 300 34.61 11.10 13.72
CA LYS A 300 35.91 11.68 14.07
C LYS A 300 36.57 12.44 12.91
N THR A 301 36.38 11.96 11.68
CA THR A 301 36.92 12.61 10.48
C THR A 301 36.09 13.83 10.12
N ALA A 302 34.76 13.75 10.25
CA ALA A 302 33.86 14.90 10.07
C ALA A 302 34.20 16.02 11.07
N ASP A 303 34.46 15.68 12.33
CA ASP A 303 34.87 16.66 13.35
C ASP A 303 36.19 17.36 12.99
N LYS A 304 37.19 16.60 12.51
CA LYS A 304 38.47 17.16 12.06
C LYS A 304 38.29 18.11 10.87
N LEU A 305 37.49 17.73 9.88
CA LEU A 305 37.22 18.56 8.71
C LEU A 305 36.52 19.86 9.12
N VAL A 306 35.47 19.76 9.94
CA VAL A 306 34.74 20.93 10.44
C VAL A 306 35.64 21.87 11.25
N ASN A 307 36.49 21.33 12.13
CA ASN A 307 37.40 22.14 12.94
C ASN A 307 38.54 22.76 12.13
N GLY A 308 38.99 22.10 11.05
CA GLY A 308 40.09 22.59 10.20
C GLY A 308 39.65 23.64 9.17
N PHE A 309 38.54 23.39 8.47
CA PHE A 309 38.12 24.18 7.32
C PHE A 309 36.91 25.10 7.58
N GLY A 310 36.21 24.89 8.69
CA GLY A 310 35.02 25.65 9.06
C GLY A 310 33.75 25.20 8.32
N THR A 311 32.59 25.47 8.94
CA THR A 311 31.31 24.94 8.46
C THR A 311 30.74 25.68 7.27
N GLU A 312 30.96 26.99 7.14
CA GLU A 312 30.51 27.74 5.95
C GLU A 312 31.23 27.28 4.68
N VAL A 313 32.55 27.08 4.73
CA VAL A 313 33.36 26.68 3.56
C VAL A 313 32.99 25.27 3.11
N LEU A 314 32.96 24.31 4.04
CA LEU A 314 32.56 22.94 3.74
C LEU A 314 31.10 22.86 3.29
N GLY A 315 30.22 23.67 3.88
CA GLY A 315 28.83 23.78 3.46
C GLY A 315 28.71 24.22 2.01
N ASN A 316 29.40 25.30 1.63
CA ASN A 316 29.37 25.83 0.26
C ASN A 316 30.00 24.86 -0.75
N MET A 317 31.12 24.20 -0.41
CA MET A 317 31.71 23.18 -1.29
C MET A 317 30.77 22.00 -1.52
N LEU A 318 30.06 21.55 -0.47
CA LEU A 318 29.11 20.46 -0.58
C LEU A 318 27.81 20.89 -1.30
N ASP A 319 27.35 22.15 -1.16
CA ASP A 319 26.13 22.71 -1.80
C ASP A 319 26.36 23.11 -3.27
N ASP A 320 27.54 23.67 -3.61
CA ASP A 320 27.82 24.30 -4.91
C ASP A 320 28.76 23.49 -5.81
N ASN A 321 29.86 22.92 -5.28
CA ASN A 321 30.86 22.22 -6.10
C ASN A 321 31.58 21.09 -5.33
N VAL A 322 30.97 19.91 -5.35
CA VAL A 322 31.46 18.75 -4.59
C VAL A 322 32.86 18.27 -5.03
N PHE A 323 33.31 18.63 -6.24
CA PHE A 323 34.66 18.33 -6.70
C PHE A 323 35.75 19.14 -5.98
N GLU A 324 35.43 20.34 -5.47
CA GLU A 324 36.35 21.10 -4.61
C GLU A 324 36.55 20.40 -3.26
N PHE A 325 35.48 19.80 -2.73
CA PHE A 325 35.56 19.03 -1.50
C PHE A 325 36.44 17.77 -1.65
N ILE A 326 36.38 17.08 -2.80
CA ILE A 326 37.21 15.88 -3.05
C ILE A 326 38.71 16.23 -3.14
N ASN A 327 39.03 17.43 -3.62
CA ASN A 327 40.40 17.92 -3.81
C ASN A 327 40.87 18.85 -2.67
N LEU A 328 40.29 18.70 -1.49
CA LEU A 328 40.65 19.50 -0.32
C LEU A 328 42.14 19.29 0.03
N MET A 329 42.87 20.39 0.25
CA MET A 329 44.26 20.39 0.68
C MET A 329 44.36 20.85 2.14
N ASP A 330 45.26 20.26 2.92
CA ASP A 330 45.54 20.70 4.28
C ASP A 330 46.47 21.93 4.32
N ASP A 331 46.77 22.41 5.53
CA ASP A 331 47.61 23.58 5.76
C ASP A 331 49.08 23.41 5.28
N GLN A 332 49.49 22.20 4.92
CA GLN A 332 50.82 21.89 4.37
C GLN A 332 50.80 21.73 2.84
N GLY A 333 49.63 21.82 2.21
CA GLY A 333 49.45 21.68 0.76
C GLY A 333 49.33 20.24 0.28
N ASP A 334 49.13 19.29 1.20
CA ASP A 334 48.91 17.88 0.87
C ASP A 334 47.41 17.58 0.74
N LEU A 335 47.04 16.62 -0.13
CA LEU A 335 45.65 16.20 -0.30
C LEU A 335 45.12 15.53 0.98
N VAL A 336 43.98 16.00 1.46
CA VAL A 336 43.31 15.46 2.66
C VAL A 336 42.80 14.03 2.42
N PHE A 337 42.48 13.68 1.18
CA PHE A 337 41.96 12.37 0.78
C PHE A 337 42.91 11.67 -0.19
N SER A 338 43.16 10.37 -0.01
CA SER A 338 43.96 9.58 -0.96
C SER A 338 43.22 9.37 -2.29
N ASP A 339 43.95 9.10 -3.39
CA ASP A 339 43.36 8.85 -4.72
C ASP A 339 42.25 7.79 -4.74
N ARG A 340 42.37 6.74 -3.90
CA ARG A 340 41.35 5.70 -3.77
C ARG A 340 40.11 6.17 -3.02
N GLN A 341 40.29 7.02 -2.00
CA GLN A 341 39.18 7.66 -1.28
C GLN A 341 38.50 8.69 -2.18
N ALA A 342 39.27 9.52 -2.89
CA ALA A 342 38.78 10.51 -3.82
C ALA A 342 37.92 9.87 -4.92
N LYS A 343 38.37 8.80 -5.60
CA LYS A 343 37.55 8.07 -6.59
C LYS A 343 36.27 7.47 -6.02
N ARG A 344 36.30 6.98 -4.78
CA ARG A 344 35.13 6.43 -4.08
C ARG A 344 34.14 7.53 -3.70
N MET A 345 34.65 8.65 -3.21
CA MET A 345 33.88 9.85 -2.89
C MET A 345 33.28 10.40 -4.18
N GLU A 346 34.05 10.59 -5.24
CA GLU A 346 33.56 11.01 -6.56
C GLU A 346 32.43 10.13 -7.08
N ALA A 347 32.55 8.80 -7.00
CA ALA A 347 31.50 7.88 -7.41
C ALA A 347 30.23 7.93 -6.52
N ALA A 348 30.38 8.28 -5.24
CA ALA A 348 29.28 8.42 -4.28
C ALA A 348 28.61 9.80 -4.36
N LEU A 349 29.41 10.84 -4.58
CA LEU A 349 29.05 12.24 -4.67
C LEU A 349 28.48 12.59 -6.05
N ALA A 350 28.87 11.85 -7.09
CA ALA A 350 28.16 11.84 -8.36
C ALA A 350 26.72 11.29 -8.22
N LYS A 351 26.39 10.58 -7.13
CA LYS A 351 25.09 9.94 -6.88
C LYS A 351 24.29 10.59 -5.73
N GLN A 352 24.92 11.41 -4.89
CA GLN A 352 24.31 12.10 -3.75
C GLN A 352 24.31 13.62 -3.96
N GLU A 353 23.23 14.30 -3.59
CA GLU A 353 23.19 15.77 -3.54
C GLU A 353 23.20 16.19 -2.07
N PHE A 354 24.17 17.01 -1.66
CA PHE A 354 24.08 17.66 -0.35
C PHE A 354 23.18 18.85 -0.48
N SER A 355 22.18 18.84 0.38
CA SER A 355 21.20 19.89 0.46
C SER A 355 21.19 20.39 1.89
N PHE A 356 21.71 21.60 2.08
CA PHE A 356 21.68 22.27 3.37
C PHE A 356 20.42 23.16 3.44
N GLY A 357 19.27 22.49 3.61
CA GLY A 357 17.98 23.14 3.76
C GLY A 357 17.24 22.66 5.01
N GLN A 358 16.24 23.42 5.44
CA GLN A 358 15.24 22.99 6.42
C GLN A 358 13.90 22.89 5.68
N GLY A 359 13.32 21.70 5.51
CA GLY A 359 12.18 21.54 4.61
C GLY A 359 11.19 20.44 4.95
N GLY A 360 10.09 20.82 5.63
CA GLY A 360 8.84 20.05 5.70
C GLY A 360 7.81 20.40 4.59
N TYR A 361 8.19 21.24 3.63
CA TYR A 361 7.28 21.71 2.58
C TYR A 361 7.04 20.65 1.49
N GLN A 362 5.77 20.42 1.13
CA GLN A 362 5.39 19.37 0.18
C GLN A 362 5.52 19.88 -1.27
N ALA A 363 6.37 19.22 -2.07
CA ALA A 363 6.64 19.62 -3.46
C ALA A 363 5.38 19.60 -4.34
N SER A 364 4.54 18.57 -4.18
CA SER A 364 3.26 18.41 -4.89
C SER A 364 2.31 19.58 -4.65
N GLU A 365 2.29 20.13 -3.43
CA GLU A 365 1.46 21.28 -3.09
C GLU A 365 2.01 22.58 -3.73
N PHE A 366 3.34 22.73 -3.81
CA PHE A 366 3.95 23.84 -4.56
C PHE A 366 3.54 23.82 -6.02
N ILE A 367 3.74 22.66 -6.67
CA ILE A 367 3.50 22.45 -8.10
C ILE A 367 2.04 22.76 -8.40
N LYS A 368 1.11 22.24 -7.57
CA LYS A 368 -0.32 22.51 -7.71
C LYS A 368 -0.65 24.01 -7.72
N ARG A 369 -0.06 24.78 -6.80
CA ARG A 369 -0.47 26.16 -6.52
C ARG A 369 0.26 27.21 -7.34
N TYR A 370 1.55 27.02 -7.55
CA TYR A 370 2.44 28.09 -7.99
C TYR A 370 3.03 27.84 -9.37
N LEU A 371 2.94 26.62 -9.90
CA LEU A 371 3.33 26.32 -11.27
C LEU A 371 2.09 26.28 -12.18
N PRO A 372 2.18 26.83 -13.40
CA PRO A 372 1.07 26.82 -14.35
C PRO A 372 0.74 25.41 -14.83
N ASP A 373 -0.50 25.21 -15.29
CA ASP A 373 -0.92 23.96 -15.93
C ASP A 373 -0.09 23.71 -17.19
N GLY A 374 0.35 22.47 -17.39
CA GLY A 374 1.26 22.12 -18.48
C GLY A 374 2.69 22.63 -18.28
N PHE A 375 3.07 23.09 -17.08
CA PHE A 375 4.47 23.38 -16.76
C PHE A 375 5.36 22.16 -17.01
N PHE A 376 4.90 20.98 -16.61
CA PHE A 376 5.50 19.71 -17.00
C PHE A 376 4.78 19.20 -18.24
N ASP A 377 5.55 18.87 -19.27
CA ASP A 377 5.02 18.35 -20.53
C ASP A 377 4.71 16.86 -20.40
N LEU A 378 5.59 16.11 -19.72
CA LEU A 378 5.47 14.67 -19.52
C LEU A 378 5.59 14.32 -18.04
N LEU A 379 4.68 13.47 -17.55
CA LEU A 379 4.78 12.82 -16.26
C LEU A 379 5.11 11.35 -16.44
N LEU A 380 6.24 10.89 -15.90
CA LEU A 380 6.59 9.48 -15.74
C LEU A 380 6.27 9.05 -14.30
N VAL A 381 5.44 8.03 -14.12
CA VAL A 381 5.14 7.47 -12.80
C VAL A 381 5.68 6.06 -12.72
N ASP A 382 6.75 5.88 -11.95
CA ASP A 382 7.34 4.58 -11.66
C ASP A 382 6.56 3.84 -10.56
N GLU A 383 6.48 2.52 -10.68
CA GLU A 383 5.63 1.64 -9.86
C GLU A 383 4.18 2.14 -9.73
N GLY A 384 3.54 2.44 -10.87
CA GLY A 384 2.21 3.05 -10.94
C GLY A 384 1.11 2.31 -10.15
N HIS A 385 1.28 1.00 -9.92
CA HIS A 385 0.34 0.18 -9.13
C HIS A 385 0.23 0.60 -7.66
N GLU A 386 1.25 1.24 -7.08
CA GLU A 386 1.24 1.74 -5.70
C GLU A 386 0.17 2.84 -5.49
N TYR A 387 -0.28 3.48 -6.57
CA TYR A 387 -1.24 4.58 -6.50
C TYR A 387 -2.69 4.15 -6.61
N LYS A 388 -3.01 2.85 -6.74
CA LYS A 388 -4.36 2.34 -7.00
C LYS A 388 -5.39 2.66 -5.90
N ALA A 389 -5.00 2.70 -4.63
CA ALA A 389 -5.94 2.81 -3.50
C ALA A 389 -6.80 4.10 -3.50
N GLN A 390 -8.12 4.00 -3.32
CA GLN A 390 -9.09 5.11 -3.40
C GLN A 390 -8.71 6.35 -2.57
N GLY A 391 -8.41 6.16 -1.28
CA GLY A 391 -8.21 7.23 -0.31
C GLY A 391 -6.75 7.63 -0.07
N SER A 392 -5.79 7.07 -0.81
CA SER A 392 -4.37 7.34 -0.59
C SER A 392 -4.02 8.79 -0.92
N ALA A 393 -3.43 9.52 0.04
CA ALA A 393 -2.92 10.89 -0.17
C ALA A 393 -1.91 10.94 -1.32
N GLN A 394 -1.07 9.90 -1.47
CA GLN A 394 -0.13 9.77 -2.58
C GLN A 394 -0.87 9.57 -3.91
N GLY A 395 -1.92 8.74 -3.92
CA GLY A 395 -2.80 8.53 -5.09
C GLY A 395 -3.50 9.81 -5.54
N GLN A 396 -4.00 10.61 -4.60
CA GLN A 396 -4.62 11.91 -4.91
C GLN A 396 -3.60 12.91 -5.44
N ALA A 397 -2.42 13.00 -4.80
CA ALA A 397 -1.33 13.85 -5.28
C ALA A 397 -0.87 13.46 -6.69
N MET A 398 -0.76 12.17 -6.99
CA MET A 398 -0.42 11.67 -8.32
C MET A 398 -1.45 12.12 -9.37
N GLY A 399 -2.75 11.96 -9.08
CA GLY A 399 -3.81 12.41 -10.00
C GLY A 399 -3.79 13.92 -10.26
N VAL A 400 -3.47 14.72 -9.24
CA VAL A 400 -3.29 16.18 -9.42
C VAL A 400 -2.08 16.49 -10.30
N LEU A 401 -0.95 15.81 -10.09
CA LEU A 401 0.25 15.99 -10.92
C LEU A 401 0.01 15.55 -12.37
N ALA A 402 -0.74 14.46 -12.57
CA ALA A 402 -1.17 14.00 -13.89
C ALA A 402 -2.06 15.06 -14.57
N GLY A 403 -3.03 15.63 -13.86
CA GLY A 403 -3.88 16.71 -14.38
C GLY A 403 -3.12 18.03 -14.64
N LYS A 404 -1.99 18.26 -13.96
CA LYS A 404 -1.09 19.39 -14.18
C LYS A 404 -0.09 19.19 -15.32
N SER A 405 0.06 17.95 -15.79
CA SER A 405 1.00 17.58 -16.86
C SER A 405 0.26 17.42 -18.19
N ARG A 406 0.93 17.63 -19.32
CA ARG A 406 0.27 17.54 -20.63
C ARG A 406 0.00 16.09 -21.03
N LYS A 407 0.94 15.18 -20.71
CA LYS A 407 0.86 13.74 -20.97
C LYS A 407 1.39 12.94 -19.79
N THR A 408 0.94 11.70 -19.61
CA THR A 408 1.37 10.80 -18.53
C THR A 408 1.76 9.43 -19.06
N ILE A 409 2.86 8.85 -18.58
CA ILE A 409 3.23 7.45 -18.79
C ILE A 409 3.32 6.77 -17.43
N LEU A 410 2.51 5.73 -17.22
CA LEU A 410 2.64 4.84 -16.07
C LEU A 410 3.61 3.70 -16.40
N LEU A 411 4.61 3.49 -15.54
CA LEU A 411 5.51 2.35 -15.58
C LEU A 411 5.11 1.40 -14.47
N THR A 412 4.81 0.14 -14.79
CA THR A 412 4.47 -0.86 -13.76
C THR A 412 4.86 -2.26 -14.19
N GLY A 413 5.19 -3.13 -13.23
CA GLY A 413 5.32 -4.57 -13.46
C GLY A 413 3.99 -5.33 -13.41
N THR A 414 2.97 -4.72 -12.80
CA THR A 414 1.65 -5.31 -12.63
C THR A 414 0.61 -4.19 -12.72
N LEU A 415 -0.30 -4.26 -13.71
CA LEU A 415 -1.33 -3.22 -13.87
C LEU A 415 -2.52 -3.42 -12.92
N MET A 416 -2.81 -4.68 -12.55
CA MET A 416 -3.95 -5.03 -11.71
C MET A 416 -3.49 -5.80 -10.47
N GLY A 417 -4.03 -5.43 -9.30
CA GLY A 417 -3.77 -6.11 -8.03
C GLY A 417 -4.70 -7.27 -7.71
N GLY A 418 -5.39 -7.81 -8.72
CA GLY A 418 -6.37 -8.88 -8.59
C GLY A 418 -7.82 -8.43 -8.68
N TYR A 419 -8.16 -7.17 -8.37
CA TYR A 419 -9.54 -6.67 -8.43
C TYR A 419 -9.71 -5.52 -9.44
N ALA A 420 -10.92 -5.36 -9.97
CA ALA A 420 -11.19 -4.34 -10.99
C ALA A 420 -11.29 -2.90 -10.43
N ASP A 421 -11.60 -2.73 -9.15
CA ASP A 421 -11.69 -1.43 -8.49
C ASP A 421 -10.31 -0.79 -8.27
N ASP A 422 -9.29 -1.61 -8.05
CA ASP A 422 -7.88 -1.19 -8.07
C ASP A 422 -7.57 -0.43 -9.36
N LEU A 423 -8.00 -0.99 -10.50
CA LEU A 423 -7.77 -0.39 -11.81
C LEU A 423 -8.62 0.86 -12.01
N PHE A 424 -9.88 0.86 -11.56
CA PHE A 424 -10.79 2.02 -11.69
C PHE A 424 -10.14 3.33 -11.19
N HIS A 425 -9.61 3.31 -9.97
CA HIS A 425 -9.04 4.51 -9.38
C HIS A 425 -7.73 4.92 -10.05
N LEU A 426 -6.95 3.97 -10.55
CA LEU A 426 -5.75 4.28 -11.33
C LEU A 426 -6.14 4.96 -12.66
N LEU A 427 -7.09 4.39 -13.40
CA LEU A 427 -7.62 4.95 -14.65
C LEU A 427 -8.23 6.34 -14.44
N TRP A 428 -8.98 6.55 -13.35
CA TRP A 428 -9.54 7.85 -13.00
C TRP A 428 -8.48 8.95 -12.88
N ARG A 429 -7.30 8.61 -12.36
CA ARG A 429 -6.22 9.58 -12.14
C ARG A 429 -5.51 9.97 -13.43
N ILE A 430 -5.30 9.02 -14.33
CA ILE A 430 -4.53 9.27 -15.56
C ILE A 430 -5.41 9.60 -16.77
N MET A 431 -6.67 9.15 -16.78
CA MET A 431 -7.60 9.32 -17.90
C MET A 431 -9.01 9.73 -17.42
N PRO A 432 -9.16 10.80 -16.60
CA PRO A 432 -10.46 11.19 -16.04
C PRO A 432 -11.49 11.53 -17.13
N LYS A 433 -11.09 12.15 -18.24
CA LYS A 433 -11.99 12.51 -19.35
C LYS A 433 -12.66 11.27 -19.96
N GLN A 434 -11.90 10.21 -20.16
CA GLN A 434 -12.40 8.95 -20.71
C GLN A 434 -13.38 8.29 -19.75
N MET A 435 -13.02 8.24 -18.46
CA MET A 435 -13.88 7.67 -17.42
C MET A 435 -15.21 8.43 -17.31
N ILE A 436 -15.19 9.75 -17.41
CA ILE A 436 -16.39 10.60 -17.41
C ILE A 436 -17.25 10.34 -18.66
N ALA A 437 -16.64 10.23 -19.83
CA ALA A 437 -17.33 9.91 -21.09
C ALA A 437 -18.01 8.54 -21.03
N ASP A 438 -17.40 7.57 -20.36
CA ASP A 438 -17.93 6.22 -20.17
C ASP A 438 -18.98 6.11 -19.03
N GLY A 439 -19.35 7.25 -18.41
CA GLY A 439 -20.46 7.39 -17.47
C GLY A 439 -20.07 7.33 -15.99
N PHE A 440 -18.79 7.35 -15.66
CA PHE A 440 -18.31 7.33 -14.27
C PHE A 440 -18.09 8.75 -13.77
N GLN A 441 -18.75 9.15 -12.68
CA GLN A 441 -18.70 10.52 -12.17
C GLN A 441 -18.73 10.57 -10.64
N TYR A 442 -18.36 11.73 -10.08
CA TYR A 442 -18.58 12.01 -8.67
C TYR A 442 -20.07 12.04 -8.35
N ASN A 443 -20.45 11.49 -7.20
CA ASN A 443 -21.80 11.64 -6.67
C ASN A 443 -22.00 13.03 -6.02
N ALA A 444 -23.21 13.30 -5.52
CA ALA A 444 -23.54 14.56 -4.84
C ALA A 444 -22.69 14.84 -3.59
N SER A 445 -22.08 13.83 -2.97
CA SER A 445 -21.15 13.97 -1.85
C SER A 445 -19.68 14.08 -2.27
N ASN A 446 -19.42 14.31 -3.55
CA ASN A 446 -18.09 14.42 -4.14
C ASN A 446 -17.20 13.18 -3.91
N SER A 447 -17.82 12.00 -3.91
CA SER A 447 -17.18 10.70 -3.79
C SER A 447 -17.29 9.89 -5.08
N LEU A 448 -16.25 9.09 -5.36
CA LEU A 448 -16.21 8.14 -6.47
C LEU A 448 -16.72 6.74 -6.11
N GLY A 449 -17.20 6.53 -4.88
CA GLY A 449 -17.58 5.19 -4.41
C GLY A 449 -18.67 4.55 -5.28
N SER A 450 -19.70 5.31 -5.68
CA SER A 450 -20.76 4.82 -6.57
C SER A 450 -20.26 4.50 -7.98
N ALA A 451 -19.39 5.35 -8.53
CA ALA A 451 -18.77 5.12 -9.83
C ALA A 451 -17.85 3.90 -9.84
N ALA A 452 -17.04 3.72 -8.79
CA ALA A 452 -16.21 2.53 -8.63
C ALA A 452 -17.07 1.26 -8.55
N MET A 453 -18.19 1.28 -7.81
CA MET A 453 -19.12 0.16 -7.76
C MET A 453 -19.84 -0.10 -9.09
N ALA A 454 -20.21 0.95 -9.84
CA ALA A 454 -20.77 0.80 -11.18
C ALA A 454 -19.76 0.19 -12.15
N PHE A 455 -18.49 0.61 -12.06
CA PHE A 455 -17.39 0.04 -12.83
C PHE A 455 -17.18 -1.44 -12.48
N MET A 456 -17.19 -1.78 -11.19
CA MET A 456 -17.11 -3.17 -10.71
C MET A 456 -18.27 -4.03 -11.24
N ARG A 457 -19.51 -3.53 -11.22
CA ARG A 457 -20.66 -4.27 -11.77
C ARG A 457 -20.54 -4.52 -13.27
N LYS A 458 -19.98 -3.56 -14.01
CA LYS A 458 -19.89 -3.60 -15.48
C LYS A 458 -18.67 -4.38 -15.97
N HIS A 459 -17.58 -4.36 -15.22
CA HIS A 459 -16.28 -4.84 -15.67
C HIS A 459 -15.53 -5.72 -14.66
N GLY A 460 -15.97 -5.81 -13.41
CA GLY A 460 -15.37 -6.68 -12.38
C GLY A 460 -16.19 -7.95 -12.16
N ILE A 461 -15.78 -8.72 -11.14
CA ILE A 461 -16.52 -9.90 -10.68
C ILE A 461 -17.05 -9.61 -9.28
N LEU A 462 -18.36 -9.82 -9.10
CA LEU A 462 -19.05 -9.68 -7.83
C LEU A 462 -19.63 -11.03 -7.43
N LYS A 463 -19.47 -11.37 -6.14
CA LYS A 463 -20.03 -12.57 -5.51
C LYS A 463 -21.20 -12.17 -4.64
N ASP A 464 -22.40 -12.44 -5.10
CA ASP A 464 -23.62 -12.26 -4.34
C ASP A 464 -23.91 -13.50 -3.51
N VAL A 465 -23.85 -13.36 -2.19
CA VAL A 465 -24.22 -14.40 -1.24
C VAL A 465 -25.66 -14.17 -0.84
N TYR A 466 -26.54 -15.05 -1.31
CA TYR A 466 -27.95 -15.04 -0.96
C TYR A 466 -28.15 -15.80 0.36
N LYS A 467 -28.62 -15.08 1.38
CA LYS A 467 -29.05 -15.69 2.62
C LYS A 467 -30.58 -15.70 2.65
N GLU A 468 -31.14 -16.89 2.48
CA GLU A 468 -32.57 -17.10 2.57
C GLU A 468 -32.92 -17.44 4.02
N SER A 469 -33.67 -16.55 4.68
CA SER A 469 -34.24 -16.85 6.00
C SER A 469 -35.74 -17.11 5.85
N SER A 470 -36.18 -18.35 6.09
CA SER A 470 -37.60 -18.67 6.20
C SER A 470 -38.07 -18.39 7.63
N SER A 471 -38.75 -17.26 7.85
CA SER A 471 -39.43 -17.00 9.12
C SER A 471 -40.73 -17.80 9.19
N GLY A 472 -40.77 -18.84 10.02
CA GLY A 472 -41.98 -19.59 10.32
C GLY A 472 -42.80 -18.91 11.41
N ASN A 473 -43.68 -17.97 11.04
CA ASN A 473 -44.78 -17.56 11.91
C ASN A 473 -46.11 -18.11 11.34
N HIS A 474 -46.76 -18.97 12.11
CA HIS A 474 -48.10 -19.46 11.81
C HIS A 474 -49.11 -18.29 11.93
N ARG A 475 -49.42 -17.60 10.82
CA ARG A 475 -50.78 -17.09 10.46
C ARG A 475 -50.86 -16.01 9.38
N THR A 476 -49.77 -15.56 8.77
CA THR A 476 -49.85 -14.58 7.67
C THR A 476 -48.80 -14.86 6.61
N ALA A 477 -49.13 -14.52 5.35
CA ALA A 477 -48.49 -14.97 4.11
C ALA A 477 -46.95 -15.08 4.17
N LYS A 478 -46.41 -16.16 3.58
CA LYS A 478 -44.97 -16.45 3.47
C LYS A 478 -44.24 -15.34 2.71
N GLY A 479 -43.77 -14.31 3.42
CA GLY A 479 -42.81 -13.34 2.90
C GLY A 479 -41.42 -13.95 2.86
N LYS A 480 -40.95 -14.31 1.66
CA LYS A 480 -39.59 -14.80 1.44
C LYS A 480 -38.62 -13.61 1.57
N ARG A 481 -37.93 -13.47 2.70
CA ARG A 481 -36.92 -12.42 2.89
C ARG A 481 -35.56 -12.96 2.43
N MET A 482 -35.09 -12.42 1.31
CA MET A 482 -33.80 -12.75 0.72
C MET A 482 -32.83 -11.61 1.02
N GLU A 483 -31.80 -11.88 1.82
CA GLU A 483 -30.75 -10.93 2.12
C GLU A 483 -29.59 -11.19 1.15
N VAL A 484 -29.18 -10.17 0.39
CA VAL A 484 -28.09 -10.27 -0.59
C VAL A 484 -26.85 -9.58 -0.02
N GLN A 485 -25.80 -10.36 0.24
CA GLN A 485 -24.50 -9.84 0.63
C GLN A 485 -23.56 -9.91 -0.58
N THR A 486 -23.30 -8.78 -1.23
CA THR A 486 -22.34 -8.68 -2.34
C THR A 486 -20.92 -8.52 -1.79
N SER A 487 -20.01 -9.39 -2.21
CA SER A 487 -18.57 -9.28 -1.96
C SER A 487 -17.81 -9.19 -3.29
N LYS A 488 -16.63 -8.54 -3.29
CA LYS A 488 -15.79 -8.42 -4.48
C LYS A 488 -15.03 -9.73 -4.68
N ALA A 489 -14.89 -10.18 -5.93
CA ALA A 489 -14.06 -11.31 -6.29
C ALA A 489 -12.94 -10.89 -7.27
N PRO A 490 -11.79 -11.60 -7.27
CA PRO A 490 -10.72 -11.30 -8.20
C PRO A 490 -11.14 -11.46 -9.66
N GLY A 491 -10.60 -10.61 -10.52
CA GLY A 491 -10.65 -10.67 -11.98
C GLY A 491 -11.32 -9.47 -12.65
N PHE A 492 -11.13 -9.39 -13.97
CA PHE A 492 -11.55 -8.29 -14.82
C PHE A 492 -12.19 -8.84 -16.09
N GLY A 493 -13.42 -8.44 -16.36
CA GLY A 493 -14.19 -8.90 -17.50
C GLY A 493 -13.52 -8.54 -18.83
N PRO A 494 -13.64 -9.39 -19.87
CA PRO A 494 -13.01 -9.17 -21.18
C PRO A 494 -13.37 -7.82 -21.81
N LYS A 495 -14.62 -7.36 -21.64
CA LYS A 495 -15.07 -6.04 -22.10
C LYS A 495 -14.31 -4.89 -21.43
N GLY A 496 -13.93 -5.06 -20.15
CA GLY A 496 -13.09 -4.11 -19.44
C GLY A 496 -11.66 -4.10 -19.98
N VAL A 497 -11.08 -5.28 -20.23
CA VAL A 497 -9.74 -5.44 -20.80
C VAL A 497 -9.64 -4.76 -22.17
N ALA A 498 -10.58 -5.05 -23.07
CA ALA A 498 -10.61 -4.47 -24.41
C ALA A 498 -10.80 -2.95 -24.39
N ARG A 499 -11.56 -2.40 -23.44
CA ARG A 499 -11.84 -0.96 -23.36
C ARG A 499 -10.75 -0.16 -22.65
N TYR A 500 -10.19 -0.66 -21.56
CA TYR A 500 -9.36 0.15 -20.65
C TYR A 500 -7.91 -0.33 -20.50
N VAL A 501 -7.58 -1.53 -20.98
CA VAL A 501 -6.24 -2.10 -20.83
C VAL A 501 -5.52 -2.10 -22.17
N LEU A 502 -6.02 -2.85 -23.15
CA LEU A 502 -5.34 -3.03 -24.45
C LEU A 502 -5.07 -1.72 -25.21
N PRO A 503 -5.99 -0.74 -25.28
CA PRO A 503 -5.76 0.47 -26.08
C PRO A 503 -4.64 1.37 -25.54
N PHE A 504 -4.36 1.27 -24.24
CA PHE A 504 -3.47 2.21 -23.55
C PHE A 504 -2.19 1.55 -23.02
N THR A 505 -2.04 0.22 -23.17
CA THR A 505 -0.98 -0.54 -22.52
C THR A 505 -0.07 -1.22 -23.54
N ALA A 506 1.22 -0.92 -23.46
CA ALA A 506 2.28 -1.65 -24.14
C ALA A 506 2.89 -2.69 -23.17
N PHE A 507 2.78 -3.97 -23.55
CA PHE A 507 3.26 -5.10 -22.75
C PHE A 507 4.66 -5.53 -23.16
N LEU A 508 5.55 -5.78 -22.20
CA LEU A 508 6.88 -6.34 -22.47
C LEU A 508 7.23 -7.43 -21.46
N LYS A 509 7.41 -8.66 -21.95
CA LYS A 509 7.96 -9.77 -21.17
C LYS A 509 9.48 -9.80 -21.29
N LEU A 510 10.14 -10.33 -20.27
CA LEU A 510 11.58 -10.40 -20.22
C LEU A 510 12.14 -11.37 -21.29
N SER A 511 11.39 -12.44 -21.59
CA SER A 511 11.70 -13.40 -22.67
C SER A 511 11.71 -12.78 -24.07
N GLN A 512 11.01 -11.66 -24.27
CA GLN A 512 10.88 -10.99 -25.58
C GLN A 512 12.06 -10.06 -25.90
N ILE A 513 12.93 -9.75 -24.93
CA ILE A 513 14.09 -8.86 -25.16
C ILE A 513 15.11 -9.49 -26.14
N GLY A 514 15.11 -10.82 -26.28
CA GLY A 514 15.96 -11.56 -27.22
C GLY A 514 17.44 -11.61 -26.84
N GLY A 515 18.26 -12.30 -27.64
CA GLY A 515 19.73 -12.13 -27.69
C GLY A 515 20.60 -12.75 -26.60
N ASN A 516 20.16 -13.80 -25.87
CA ASN A 516 20.89 -14.33 -24.70
C ASN A 516 21.27 -13.25 -23.67
N VAL A 517 20.53 -12.13 -23.63
CA VAL A 517 20.80 -10.98 -22.73
C VAL A 517 20.72 -11.39 -21.27
N LEU A 518 19.95 -12.45 -20.99
CA LEU A 518 19.84 -13.04 -19.68
C LEU A 518 20.27 -14.52 -19.74
N PRO A 519 21.04 -14.98 -18.75
CA PRO A 519 21.41 -16.39 -18.63
C PRO A 519 20.20 -17.22 -18.16
N SER A 520 20.36 -18.54 -18.04
CA SER A 520 19.25 -19.41 -17.58
C SER A 520 18.76 -19.00 -16.19
N TYR A 521 17.48 -19.27 -15.96
CA TYR A 521 16.81 -19.05 -14.69
C TYR A 521 16.11 -20.35 -14.31
N ASP A 522 16.62 -20.98 -13.26
CA ASP A 522 16.20 -22.31 -12.84
C ASP A 522 15.64 -22.22 -11.42
N GLU A 523 14.43 -22.74 -11.21
CA GLU A 523 13.81 -22.84 -9.90
C GLU A 523 13.77 -24.31 -9.48
N ASP A 524 14.30 -24.60 -8.30
CA ASP A 524 14.27 -25.93 -7.70
C ASP A 524 13.52 -25.91 -6.37
N PHE A 525 12.77 -26.97 -6.15
CA PHE A 525 12.04 -27.17 -4.90
C PHE A 525 12.60 -28.39 -4.18
N SER A 526 13.22 -28.15 -3.04
CA SER A 526 13.89 -29.19 -2.27
C SER A 526 13.03 -29.60 -1.08
N ASN A 527 12.53 -30.83 -1.14
CA ASN A 527 11.73 -31.44 -0.08
C ASN A 527 12.64 -32.09 0.96
N ILE A 528 12.81 -31.43 2.11
CA ILE A 528 13.78 -31.83 3.13
C ILE A 528 13.11 -32.72 4.19
N PRO A 529 13.59 -33.94 4.46
CA PRO A 529 13.04 -34.77 5.53
C PRO A 529 13.40 -34.20 6.91
N MET A 530 12.46 -34.26 7.86
CA MET A 530 12.74 -34.00 9.27
C MET A 530 13.50 -35.17 9.90
N THR A 531 14.20 -34.92 11.00
CA THR A 531 14.69 -36.01 11.87
C THR A 531 13.51 -36.73 12.53
N GLU A 532 13.73 -37.95 13.03
CA GLU A 532 12.65 -38.74 13.63
C GLU A 532 11.99 -38.04 14.84
N ASP A 533 12.79 -37.47 15.77
CA ASP A 533 12.25 -36.73 16.93
C ASP A 533 11.50 -35.46 16.49
N GLN A 534 12.06 -34.73 15.52
CA GLN A 534 11.42 -33.54 14.96
C GLN A 534 10.08 -33.89 14.29
N LYS A 535 10.02 -34.99 13.53
CA LYS A 535 8.80 -35.47 12.88
C LYS A 535 7.72 -35.83 13.91
N GLN A 536 8.05 -36.65 14.90
CA GLN A 536 7.09 -37.11 15.92
C GLN A 536 6.48 -35.94 16.71
N ARG A 537 7.29 -34.94 17.06
CA ARG A 537 6.80 -33.73 17.74
C ARG A 537 5.97 -32.84 16.84
N TYR A 538 6.35 -32.69 15.57
CA TYR A 538 5.55 -31.94 14.59
C TYR A 538 4.18 -32.58 14.38
N GLU A 539 4.10 -33.90 14.25
CA GLU A 539 2.84 -34.61 14.09
C GLU A 539 1.93 -34.43 15.31
N THR A 540 2.52 -34.41 16.51
CA THR A 540 1.78 -34.16 17.76
C THR A 540 1.27 -32.72 17.79
N LEU A 541 2.14 -31.74 17.54
CA LEU A 541 1.79 -30.33 17.40
C LEU A 541 0.65 -30.12 16.39
N SER A 542 0.79 -30.69 15.19
CA SER A 542 -0.19 -30.58 14.11
C SER A 542 -1.53 -31.17 14.51
N ARG A 543 -1.53 -32.35 15.14
CA ARG A 543 -2.75 -33.02 15.58
C ARG A 543 -3.49 -32.20 16.64
N ASP A 544 -2.77 -31.70 17.64
CA ASP A 544 -3.36 -30.94 18.73
C ASP A 544 -3.90 -29.59 18.25
N LEU A 545 -3.10 -28.81 17.51
CA LEU A 545 -3.53 -27.53 16.99
C LEU A 545 -4.69 -27.64 15.99
N GLN A 546 -4.73 -28.69 15.16
CA GLN A 546 -5.87 -28.93 14.27
C GLN A 546 -7.14 -29.30 15.03
N ARG A 547 -7.04 -30.02 16.16
CA ARG A 547 -8.18 -30.31 17.03
C ARG A 547 -8.73 -29.02 17.62
N GLU A 548 -7.87 -28.20 18.23
CA GLU A 548 -8.26 -26.91 18.80
C GLU A 548 -8.87 -25.98 17.75
N LEU A 549 -8.29 -25.91 16.55
CA LEU A 549 -8.83 -25.11 15.45
C LEU A 549 -10.21 -25.59 14.98
N LYS A 550 -10.43 -26.92 14.89
CA LYS A 550 -11.75 -27.48 14.55
C LYS A 550 -12.79 -27.12 15.59
N GLU A 551 -12.44 -27.17 16.88
CA GLU A 551 -13.35 -26.81 17.97
C GLU A 551 -13.67 -25.32 17.98
N ALA A 552 -12.66 -24.47 17.80
CA ALA A 552 -12.82 -23.03 17.67
C ALA A 552 -13.76 -22.67 16.50
N LEU A 553 -13.54 -23.28 15.32
CA LEU A 553 -14.37 -23.03 14.14
C LEU A 553 -15.82 -23.51 14.31
N ARG A 554 -16.05 -24.62 15.03
CA ARG A 554 -17.41 -25.07 15.40
C ARG A 554 -18.13 -24.02 16.26
N LYS A 555 -17.41 -23.36 17.15
CA LYS A 555 -17.89 -22.24 17.98
C LYS A 555 -17.90 -20.90 17.23
N ARG A 556 -17.59 -20.89 15.92
CA ARG A 556 -17.43 -19.70 15.07
C ARG A 556 -16.32 -18.74 15.52
N ASP A 557 -15.37 -19.21 16.32
CA ASP A 557 -14.17 -18.47 16.68
C ASP A 557 -13.09 -18.64 15.59
N LYS A 558 -12.67 -17.53 14.98
CA LYS A 558 -11.63 -17.49 13.94
C LYS A 558 -10.28 -16.98 14.46
N THR A 559 -10.19 -16.55 15.72
CA THR A 559 -8.98 -15.93 16.28
C THR A 559 -7.80 -16.89 16.38
N LEU A 560 -8.08 -18.19 16.48
CA LEU A 560 -7.06 -19.23 16.55
C LEU A 560 -6.35 -19.50 15.20
N LEU A 561 -6.97 -19.09 14.09
CA LEU A 561 -6.49 -19.42 12.73
C LEU A 561 -5.05 -18.95 12.49
N GLY A 562 -4.78 -17.67 12.80
CA GLY A 562 -3.46 -17.07 12.57
C GLY A 562 -2.37 -17.70 13.45
N VAL A 563 -2.67 -17.96 14.72
CA VAL A 563 -1.74 -18.57 15.68
C VAL A 563 -1.37 -19.99 15.25
N VAL A 564 -2.37 -20.79 14.87
CA VAL A 564 -2.16 -22.19 14.43
C VAL A 564 -1.32 -22.25 13.16
N LEU A 565 -1.66 -21.47 12.14
CA LEU A 565 -0.91 -21.46 10.88
C LEU A 565 0.53 -20.99 11.08
N SER A 566 0.73 -19.90 11.84
CA SER A 566 2.06 -19.39 12.16
C SER A 566 2.90 -20.44 12.88
N ALA A 567 2.33 -21.14 13.87
CA ALA A 567 3.02 -22.18 14.60
C ALA A 567 3.40 -23.39 13.72
N LEU A 568 2.47 -23.89 12.90
CA LEU A 568 2.72 -25.05 12.03
C LEU A 568 3.76 -24.78 10.94
N LEU A 569 3.96 -23.51 10.58
CA LEU A 569 4.98 -23.10 9.62
C LEU A 569 6.32 -22.80 10.31
N ALA A 570 6.29 -22.12 11.46
CA ALA A 570 7.51 -21.67 12.13
C ALA A 570 8.22 -22.75 12.93
N TRP A 571 7.48 -23.59 13.67
CA TRP A 571 8.06 -24.56 14.59
C TRP A 571 9.10 -25.49 13.92
N PRO A 572 8.90 -26.05 12.71
CA PRO A 572 9.91 -26.89 12.06
C PRO A 572 11.27 -26.22 11.85
N ASP A 573 11.30 -24.90 11.63
CA ASP A 573 12.53 -24.12 11.42
C ASP A 573 13.07 -23.50 12.71
N THR A 574 12.39 -23.68 13.84
CA THR A 574 12.70 -22.97 15.08
C THR A 574 12.70 -23.87 16.31
N CYS A 575 12.64 -25.18 16.12
CA CYS A 575 12.72 -26.18 17.18
C CYS A 575 14.10 -26.30 17.85
N PHE A 576 15.00 -25.35 17.63
CA PHE A 576 16.26 -25.18 18.40
C PHE A 576 16.08 -24.34 19.68
N ARG A 577 14.85 -23.91 19.97
CA ARG A 577 14.49 -23.24 21.22
C ARG A 577 13.18 -23.82 21.76
N ASP A 578 12.94 -23.60 23.04
CA ASP A 578 11.67 -23.93 23.65
C ASP A 578 10.53 -23.17 22.97
N TRP A 579 9.43 -23.88 22.77
CA TRP A 579 8.27 -23.36 22.06
C TRP A 579 7.04 -23.50 22.93
N GLU A 580 6.36 -22.38 23.18
CA GLU A 580 5.08 -22.34 23.89
C GLU A 580 4.04 -21.63 23.02
N ILE A 581 2.89 -22.27 22.86
CA ILE A 581 1.77 -21.75 22.09
C ILE A 581 0.62 -21.51 23.03
N LEU A 582 0.17 -20.27 23.10
CA LEU A 582 -0.94 -19.84 23.92
C LEU A 582 -2.13 -19.45 23.04
N HIS A 583 -3.34 -19.70 23.53
CA HIS A 583 -4.55 -19.19 22.91
C HIS A 583 -4.54 -17.66 22.98
N PRO A 584 -4.78 -16.92 21.88
CA PRO A 584 -4.64 -15.46 21.87
C PRO A 584 -5.58 -14.76 22.85
N ARG A 585 -6.82 -15.25 23.00
CA ARG A 585 -7.81 -14.75 23.95
C ARG A 585 -7.64 -15.26 25.38
N THR A 586 -7.78 -16.57 25.60
CA THR A 586 -7.79 -17.13 26.96
C THR A 586 -6.40 -17.24 27.60
N ARG A 587 -5.33 -17.11 26.80
CA ARG A 587 -3.94 -17.36 27.19
C ARG A 587 -3.68 -18.80 27.69
N ASP A 588 -4.64 -19.71 27.47
CA ASP A 588 -4.46 -21.13 27.77
C ASP A 588 -3.34 -21.71 26.92
N ARG A 589 -2.52 -22.57 27.52
CA ARG A 589 -1.44 -23.25 26.81
C ARG A 589 -2.03 -24.32 25.90
N LEU A 590 -1.92 -24.09 24.59
CA LEU A 590 -2.35 -25.02 23.55
C LEU A 590 -1.30 -26.10 23.31
N PHE A 591 -0.03 -25.74 23.35
CA PHE A 591 1.07 -26.66 23.11
C PHE A 591 2.38 -26.16 23.73
N TYR A 592 3.25 -27.08 24.08
CA TYR A 592 4.64 -26.78 24.42
C TYR A 592 5.56 -27.90 23.94
N SER A 593 6.70 -27.52 23.40
CA SER A 593 7.81 -28.43 23.14
C SER A 593 9.11 -27.81 23.63
N PRO A 594 9.95 -28.55 24.36
CA PRO A 594 11.32 -28.11 24.59
C PRO A 594 12.10 -28.10 23.26
N SER A 595 13.23 -27.40 23.26
CA SER A 595 14.21 -27.46 22.17
C SER A 595 14.63 -28.90 21.84
N ILE A 596 14.82 -29.17 20.55
CA ILE A 596 15.28 -30.45 19.99
C ILE A 596 16.73 -30.33 19.55
N PHE A 597 17.09 -29.20 18.94
CA PHE A 597 18.45 -28.93 18.46
C PHE A 597 19.14 -27.91 19.36
N GLY A 598 20.45 -28.05 19.53
CA GLY A 598 21.27 -27.03 20.20
C GLY A 598 21.45 -25.76 19.36
N ASP A 599 21.94 -24.69 20.00
CA ASP A 599 22.27 -23.43 19.32
C ASP A 599 23.32 -23.62 18.20
N ASP A 600 24.22 -24.58 18.39
CA ASP A 600 25.35 -24.87 17.49
C ASP A 600 25.14 -26.11 16.59
N GLU A 601 23.97 -26.75 16.69
CA GLU A 601 23.65 -27.97 15.93
C GLU A 601 22.71 -27.61 14.78
N PRO A 602 23.14 -27.70 13.51
CA PRO A 602 22.30 -27.39 12.37
C PRO A 602 21.18 -28.43 12.22
N HIS A 603 19.94 -27.96 12.01
CA HIS A 603 18.82 -28.84 11.67
C HIS A 603 18.81 -29.17 10.16
N PRO A 604 18.02 -30.14 9.67
CA PRO A 604 18.16 -30.65 8.29
C PRO A 604 18.12 -29.59 7.17
N LYS A 605 17.25 -28.57 7.25
CA LYS A 605 17.26 -27.45 6.29
C LYS A 605 18.51 -26.57 6.38
N GLU A 606 19.05 -26.34 7.58
CA GLU A 606 20.30 -25.60 7.77
C GLU A 606 21.50 -26.39 7.23
N GLU A 607 21.52 -27.70 7.46
CA GLU A 607 22.54 -28.59 6.89
C GLU A 607 22.50 -28.58 5.35
N HIS A 608 21.31 -28.64 4.77
CA HIS A 608 21.13 -28.50 3.33
C HIS A 608 21.60 -27.14 2.81
N LEU A 609 21.30 -26.04 3.52
CA LEU A 609 21.80 -24.71 3.18
C LEU A 609 23.33 -24.64 3.24
N ILE A 610 23.95 -25.21 4.27
CA ILE A 610 25.40 -25.27 4.43
C ILE A 610 26.02 -25.99 3.23
N GLN A 611 25.46 -27.14 2.84
CA GLN A 611 25.92 -27.90 1.69
C GLN A 611 25.78 -27.10 0.39
N LEU A 612 24.63 -26.46 0.16
CA LEU A 612 24.39 -25.58 -0.99
C LEU A 612 25.42 -24.44 -1.04
N CYS A 613 25.74 -23.83 0.10
CA CYS A 613 26.74 -22.76 0.17
C CYS A 613 28.16 -23.26 -0.11
N LYS A 614 28.51 -24.48 0.33
CA LYS A 614 29.81 -25.11 0.04
C LYS A 614 29.98 -25.37 -1.46
N GLU A 615 28.95 -25.93 -2.10
CA GLU A 615 28.93 -26.17 -3.54
C GLU A 615 29.06 -24.88 -4.35
N ASN A 616 28.30 -23.85 -3.98
CA ASN A 616 28.37 -22.56 -4.67
C ASN A 616 29.72 -21.86 -4.46
N LYS A 617 30.30 -21.93 -3.26
CA LYS A 617 31.64 -21.38 -3.01
C LYS A 617 32.73 -22.09 -3.82
N ALA A 618 32.61 -23.42 -4.01
CA ALA A 618 33.50 -24.18 -4.89
C ALA A 618 33.37 -23.74 -6.37
N GLU A 619 32.17 -23.34 -6.80
CA GLU A 619 31.92 -22.74 -8.12
C GLU A 619 32.29 -21.24 -8.20
N GLY A 620 32.76 -20.61 -7.12
CA GLY A 620 33.04 -19.17 -7.05
C GLY A 620 31.78 -18.27 -7.09
N ARG A 621 30.64 -18.82 -6.67
CA ARG A 621 29.32 -18.17 -6.68
C ARG A 621 28.94 -17.71 -5.28
N LYS A 622 28.35 -16.51 -5.18
CA LYS A 622 27.78 -15.99 -3.92
C LYS A 622 26.32 -16.42 -3.76
N VAL A 623 25.87 -16.54 -2.52
CA VAL A 623 24.50 -17.01 -2.20
C VAL A 623 23.71 -15.92 -1.48
N LEU A 624 22.48 -15.67 -1.93
CA LEU A 624 21.49 -14.84 -1.24
C LEU A 624 20.51 -15.74 -0.49
N VAL A 625 20.44 -15.61 0.82
CA VAL A 625 19.58 -16.43 1.69
C VAL A 625 18.44 -15.59 2.22
N TYR A 626 17.22 -16.01 1.91
CA TYR A 626 16.01 -15.39 2.41
C TYR A 626 15.46 -16.12 3.62
N THR A 627 15.18 -15.36 4.68
CA THR A 627 14.46 -15.86 5.85
C THR A 627 13.52 -14.79 6.43
N VAL A 628 12.33 -15.22 6.84
CA VAL A 628 11.25 -14.29 7.25
C VAL A 628 11.10 -14.14 8.75
N TYR A 629 11.61 -15.08 9.56
CA TYR A 629 11.39 -15.07 11.01
C TYR A 629 12.35 -14.11 11.73
N SER A 630 11.77 -13.24 12.56
CA SER A 630 12.47 -12.20 13.32
C SER A 630 12.02 -12.17 14.78
N GLY A 631 12.65 -11.31 15.60
CA GLY A 631 12.26 -11.11 17.00
C GLY A 631 12.45 -12.36 17.85
N LYS A 632 11.40 -12.80 18.56
CA LYS A 632 11.43 -14.02 19.41
C LYS A 632 11.69 -15.31 18.64
N HIS A 633 11.62 -15.28 17.30
CA HIS A 633 11.91 -16.40 16.42
C HIS A 633 13.03 -16.07 15.40
N ASP A 634 13.92 -15.11 15.73
CA ASP A 634 14.97 -14.68 14.80
C ASP A 634 15.87 -15.86 14.37
N THR A 635 15.86 -16.12 13.08
CA THR A 635 16.69 -17.14 12.40
C THR A 635 17.87 -16.49 11.67
N GLN A 636 17.86 -15.18 11.41
CA GLN A 636 18.96 -14.49 10.73
C GLN A 636 20.26 -14.58 11.53
N THR A 637 20.17 -14.37 12.85
CA THR A 637 21.33 -14.47 13.76
C THR A 637 21.88 -15.89 13.79
N ARG A 638 20.99 -16.90 13.86
CA ARG A 638 21.39 -18.30 13.91
C ARG A 638 22.08 -18.75 12.62
N LEU A 639 21.47 -18.46 11.47
CA LEU A 639 22.07 -18.77 10.15
C LEU A 639 23.44 -18.13 10.01
N LYS A 640 23.61 -16.88 10.46
CA LYS A 640 24.91 -16.22 10.47
C LYS A 640 25.93 -17.02 11.29
N THR A 641 25.62 -17.38 12.54
CA THR A 641 26.53 -18.12 13.42
C THR A 641 26.94 -19.47 12.81
N LEU A 642 25.96 -20.25 12.34
CA LEU A 642 26.21 -21.59 11.78
C LEU A 642 27.10 -21.52 10.54
N LEU A 643 26.82 -20.61 9.61
CA LEU A 643 27.58 -20.47 8.38
C LEU A 643 28.96 -19.81 8.62
N GLU A 644 29.11 -18.88 9.58
CA GLU A 644 30.43 -18.32 9.95
C GLU A 644 31.36 -19.41 10.50
N ARG A 645 30.82 -20.36 11.28
CA ARG A 645 31.56 -21.51 11.81
C ARG A 645 32.09 -22.44 10.69
N GLU A 646 31.36 -22.54 9.58
CA GLU A 646 31.79 -23.26 8.37
C GLU A 646 32.81 -22.46 7.53
N GLY A 647 33.23 -21.28 7.98
CA GLY A 647 34.28 -20.47 7.34
C GLY A 647 33.77 -19.57 6.20
N PHE A 648 32.46 -19.27 6.15
CA PHE A 648 31.90 -18.31 5.21
C PHE A 648 32.02 -16.87 5.72
N LYS A 649 32.24 -15.93 4.80
CA LYS A 649 32.09 -14.48 5.07
C LYS A 649 30.65 -14.07 4.82
N ILE A 650 29.99 -13.52 5.83
CA ILE A 650 28.53 -13.33 5.79
C ILE A 650 28.15 -11.93 6.23
N ALA A 651 27.15 -11.36 5.55
CA ALA A 651 26.46 -10.18 6.01
C ALA A 651 24.96 -10.44 6.20
N VAL A 652 24.37 -9.74 7.17
CA VAL A 652 22.94 -9.81 7.47
C VAL A 652 22.32 -8.43 7.25
N LEU A 653 21.44 -8.30 6.26
CA LEU A 653 20.70 -7.05 6.04
C LEU A 653 19.46 -7.05 6.93
N ARG A 654 19.42 -6.11 7.88
CA ARG A 654 18.30 -5.93 8.82
C ARG A 654 17.45 -4.69 8.49
N SER A 655 16.25 -4.64 9.06
CA SER A 655 15.33 -3.50 8.93
C SER A 655 15.87 -2.19 9.51
N SER A 656 16.85 -2.26 10.42
CA SER A 656 17.57 -1.09 10.95
C SER A 656 18.39 -0.35 9.90
N VAL A 657 18.73 -0.99 8.78
CA VAL A 657 19.34 -0.31 7.64
C VAL A 657 18.24 0.40 6.85
N SER A 658 18.31 1.73 6.84
CA SER A 658 17.35 2.59 6.14
C SER A 658 17.29 2.23 4.66
N THR A 659 16.08 2.27 4.08
CA THR A 659 15.83 1.84 2.70
C THR A 659 16.71 2.56 1.68
N GLU A 660 17.03 3.83 1.92
CA GLU A 660 17.85 4.67 1.04
C GLU A 660 19.33 4.25 1.04
N SER A 661 19.82 3.62 2.11
CA SER A 661 21.22 3.22 2.27
C SER A 661 21.47 1.74 1.97
N ARG A 662 20.43 0.96 1.65
CA ARG A 662 20.56 -0.51 1.46
C ARG A 662 21.46 -0.88 0.29
N GLU A 663 21.34 -0.19 -0.85
CA GLU A 663 22.16 -0.48 -2.04
C GLU A 663 23.64 -0.29 -1.72
N ASP A 664 24.01 0.88 -1.18
CA ASP A 664 25.38 1.21 -0.80
C ASP A 664 25.93 0.26 0.27
N TRP A 665 25.10 -0.09 1.27
CA TRP A 665 25.50 -1.04 2.31
C TRP A 665 25.78 -2.42 1.72
N ILE A 666 24.96 -2.91 0.80
CA ILE A 666 25.16 -4.21 0.14
C ILE A 666 26.45 -4.19 -0.68
N LEU A 667 26.67 -3.14 -1.48
CA LEU A 667 27.89 -2.97 -2.26
C LEU A 667 29.14 -2.96 -1.36
N GLU A 668 29.08 -2.28 -0.20
CA GLU A 668 30.18 -2.30 0.77
C GLU A 668 30.48 -3.72 1.29
N GLN A 669 29.44 -4.52 1.55
CA GLN A 669 29.66 -5.91 1.97
C GLN A 669 30.24 -6.77 0.84
N VAL A 670 29.76 -6.57 -0.40
CA VAL A 670 30.31 -7.26 -1.58
C VAL A 670 31.80 -6.91 -1.77
N ASP A 671 32.18 -5.64 -1.60
CA ASP A 671 33.57 -5.16 -1.64
C ASP A 671 34.44 -5.79 -0.54
N ARG A 672 33.87 -6.09 0.62
CA ARG A 672 34.53 -6.84 1.71
C ARG A 672 34.70 -8.34 1.40
N GLY A 673 34.16 -8.77 0.27
CA GLY A 673 34.27 -10.14 -0.24
C GLY A 673 33.41 -11.11 0.53
N ILE A 674 32.16 -10.74 0.86
CA ILE A 674 31.22 -11.70 1.45
C ILE A 674 30.88 -12.83 0.46
N ASP A 675 30.71 -14.03 1.00
CA ASP A 675 30.25 -15.21 0.29
C ASP A 675 28.70 -15.27 0.30
N ILE A 676 28.09 -14.82 1.40
CA ILE A 676 26.66 -15.01 1.67
C ILE A 676 26.03 -13.70 2.17
N LEU A 677 24.87 -13.35 1.64
CA LEU A 677 24.00 -12.29 2.17
C LEU A 677 22.71 -12.91 2.71
N VAL A 678 22.40 -12.69 3.99
CA VAL A 678 21.15 -13.14 4.62
C VAL A 678 20.22 -11.94 4.81
N CYS A 679 18.96 -12.03 4.39
CA CYS A 679 17.99 -10.97 4.62
C CYS A 679 16.54 -11.45 4.62
N ASN A 680 15.62 -10.60 5.07
CA ASN A 680 14.20 -10.80 4.85
C ASN A 680 13.84 -10.33 3.42
N PRO A 681 13.12 -11.13 2.62
CA PRO A 681 12.77 -10.77 1.24
C PRO A 681 11.96 -9.47 1.14
N GLU A 682 11.22 -9.08 2.18
CA GLU A 682 10.52 -7.79 2.27
C GLU A 682 11.47 -6.58 2.21
N LEU A 683 12.74 -6.74 2.59
CA LEU A 683 13.72 -5.65 2.57
C LEU A 683 14.25 -5.35 1.16
N VAL A 684 14.13 -6.30 0.24
CA VAL A 684 14.66 -6.21 -1.13
C VAL A 684 13.57 -6.32 -2.20
N LYS A 685 12.29 -6.35 -1.79
CA LYS A 685 11.14 -6.45 -2.71
C LYS A 685 10.98 -5.26 -3.66
N THR A 686 11.68 -4.15 -3.46
CA THR A 686 11.61 -2.94 -4.32
C THR A 686 13.00 -2.46 -4.73
N GLY A 687 13.11 -2.05 -6.00
CA GLY A 687 14.21 -1.24 -6.55
C GLY A 687 15.65 -1.75 -6.58
N LEU A 688 16.05 -2.70 -5.73
CA LEU A 688 17.44 -3.19 -5.64
C LEU A 688 17.76 -4.22 -6.74
N ASP A 689 18.98 -4.13 -7.29
CA ASP A 689 19.58 -5.11 -8.20
C ASP A 689 20.63 -5.91 -7.42
N LEU A 690 20.50 -7.24 -7.36
CA LEU A 690 21.37 -8.11 -6.56
C LEU A 690 22.21 -9.05 -7.46
N LEU A 691 22.75 -8.49 -8.54
CA LEU A 691 23.44 -9.26 -9.59
C LEU A 691 24.63 -10.08 -9.07
N ASP A 692 25.28 -9.64 -7.99
CA ASP A 692 26.41 -10.33 -7.35
C ASP A 692 26.05 -11.68 -6.70
N PHE A 693 24.76 -11.95 -6.48
CA PHE A 693 24.25 -13.15 -5.82
C PHE A 693 23.41 -14.00 -6.78
N PRO A 694 24.04 -14.77 -7.69
CA PRO A 694 23.35 -15.53 -8.72
C PRO A 694 22.64 -16.78 -8.18
N THR A 695 22.92 -17.21 -6.95
CA THR A 695 22.17 -18.30 -6.30
C THR A 695 21.33 -17.73 -5.17
N ILE A 696 20.04 -18.05 -5.16
CA ILE A 696 19.07 -17.61 -4.16
C ILE A 696 18.54 -18.84 -3.43
N CYS A 697 18.47 -18.79 -2.10
CA CYS A 697 17.88 -19.85 -1.28
C CYS A 697 16.81 -19.27 -0.35
N PHE A 698 15.56 -19.67 -0.54
CA PHE A 698 14.47 -19.39 0.38
C PHE A 698 14.44 -20.46 1.47
N MET A 699 14.90 -20.09 2.67
CA MET A 699 14.64 -20.89 3.87
C MET A 699 13.15 -20.90 4.17
N GLN A 700 12.48 -19.76 3.95
CA GLN A 700 11.04 -19.60 4.03
C GLN A 700 10.57 -18.55 3.01
N THR A 701 9.38 -18.74 2.46
CA THR A 701 8.76 -17.84 1.47
C THR A 701 7.81 -16.80 2.07
N GLY A 702 7.29 -17.05 3.28
CA GLY A 702 6.18 -16.26 3.84
C GLY A 702 4.86 -16.53 3.12
N TYR A 703 3.90 -15.60 3.20
CA TYR A 703 2.55 -15.75 2.61
C TYR A 703 2.31 -14.89 1.35
N SER A 704 3.20 -13.94 1.07
CA SER A 704 3.02 -12.98 -0.03
C SER A 704 3.61 -13.51 -1.34
N VAL A 705 2.74 -13.94 -2.26
CA VAL A 705 3.12 -14.31 -3.63
C VAL A 705 3.89 -13.19 -4.33
N TYR A 706 3.43 -11.95 -4.14
CA TYR A 706 4.07 -10.79 -4.72
C TYR A 706 5.52 -10.63 -4.23
N THR A 707 5.76 -10.76 -2.92
CA THR A 707 7.10 -10.64 -2.34
C THR A 707 8.03 -11.71 -2.89
N VAL A 708 7.56 -12.96 -3.00
CA VAL A 708 8.37 -14.06 -3.55
C VAL A 708 8.73 -13.82 -5.01
N GLN A 709 7.75 -13.50 -5.87
CA GLN A 709 8.00 -13.19 -7.29
C GLN A 709 8.96 -12.02 -7.46
N GLN A 710 8.84 -11.00 -6.61
CA GLN A 710 9.71 -9.83 -6.65
C GLN A 710 11.14 -10.16 -6.19
N ALA A 711 11.28 -10.95 -5.14
CA ALA A 711 12.56 -11.28 -4.51
C ALA A 711 13.37 -12.31 -5.31
N SER A 712 12.72 -13.30 -5.92
CA SER A 712 13.39 -14.33 -6.75
C SER A 712 13.99 -13.76 -8.04
N ARG A 713 13.40 -12.68 -8.57
CA ARG A 713 13.86 -11.99 -9.79
C ARG A 713 14.87 -10.87 -9.53
N ARG A 714 15.38 -10.69 -8.30
CA ARG A 714 16.35 -9.60 -7.96
C ARG A 714 17.74 -9.82 -8.52
N SER A 715 18.14 -11.08 -8.66
CA SER A 715 19.43 -11.47 -9.23
C SER A 715 19.36 -11.75 -10.73
N TRP A 716 18.15 -11.94 -11.29
CA TRP A 716 17.93 -12.21 -12.71
C TRP A 716 17.45 -10.95 -13.45
N ARG A 717 18.40 -10.08 -13.79
CA ARG A 717 18.17 -8.81 -14.47
C ARG A 717 19.24 -8.53 -15.51
N ILE A 718 18.96 -7.59 -16.42
CA ILE A 718 19.89 -7.18 -17.49
C ILE A 718 21.23 -6.78 -16.84
N GLY A 719 22.32 -7.39 -17.31
CA GLY A 719 23.66 -7.28 -16.72
C GLY A 719 24.10 -8.51 -15.93
N GLN A 720 23.19 -9.44 -15.61
CA GLN A 720 23.53 -10.74 -15.05
C GLN A 720 24.35 -11.57 -16.06
N LYS A 721 25.47 -12.12 -15.61
CA LYS A 721 26.39 -12.91 -16.45
C LYS A 721 26.39 -14.40 -16.12
N GLN A 722 25.83 -14.78 -14.97
CA GLN A 722 25.80 -16.17 -14.52
C GLN A 722 24.36 -16.70 -14.48
N PRO A 723 24.15 -18.00 -14.81
CA PRO A 723 22.88 -18.68 -14.56
C PRO A 723 22.36 -18.43 -13.16
N VAL A 724 21.09 -18.05 -13.04
CA VAL A 724 20.44 -17.80 -11.76
C VAL A 724 19.73 -19.06 -11.30
N ARG A 725 20.08 -19.53 -10.10
CA ARG A 725 19.47 -20.72 -9.47
C ARG A 725 18.70 -20.29 -8.23
N VAL A 726 17.43 -20.64 -8.15
CA VAL A 726 16.56 -20.31 -7.01
C VAL A 726 16.09 -21.60 -6.34
N HIS A 727 16.44 -21.77 -5.08
CA HIS A 727 16.07 -22.94 -4.28
C HIS A 727 14.99 -22.57 -3.27
N TYR A 728 13.90 -23.34 -3.26
CA TYR A 728 12.83 -23.22 -2.26
C TYR A 728 12.89 -24.44 -1.33
N LEU A 729 13.20 -24.21 -0.06
CA LEU A 729 13.30 -25.29 0.92
C LEU A 729 11.99 -25.42 1.73
N GLY A 730 11.51 -26.65 1.87
CA GLY A 730 10.38 -26.96 2.75
C GLY A 730 10.53 -28.33 3.40
N TYR A 731 10.03 -28.50 4.62
CA TYR A 731 10.03 -29.81 5.28
C TYR A 731 8.95 -30.74 4.74
N ALA A 732 9.31 -31.96 4.38
CA ALA A 732 8.39 -32.98 3.88
C ALA A 732 7.22 -33.22 4.82
N GLU A 733 6.03 -33.46 4.24
CA GLU A 733 4.81 -33.80 4.99
C GLU A 733 4.36 -32.70 5.99
N THR A 734 4.80 -31.45 5.81
CA THR A 734 4.40 -30.32 6.68
C THR A 734 3.49 -29.29 6.00
N ALA A 735 2.97 -28.36 6.80
CA ALA A 735 2.27 -27.18 6.31
C ALA A 735 3.14 -26.30 5.38
N GLN A 736 4.48 -26.37 5.46
CA GLN A 736 5.38 -25.60 4.60
C GLN A 736 5.24 -25.99 3.13
N ILE A 737 5.22 -27.29 2.83
CA ILE A 737 5.04 -27.82 1.45
C ILE A 737 3.66 -27.43 0.93
N SER A 738 2.63 -27.61 1.77
CA SER A 738 1.26 -27.26 1.39
C SER A 738 1.13 -25.76 1.08
N CYS A 739 1.81 -24.90 1.84
CA CYS A 739 1.86 -23.47 1.58
C CYS A 739 2.56 -23.17 0.24
N LEU A 740 3.72 -23.77 -0.01
CA LEU A 740 4.49 -23.58 -1.25
C LEU A 740 3.72 -24.04 -2.49
N GLU A 741 3.03 -25.18 -2.43
CA GLU A 741 2.16 -25.66 -3.51
C GLU A 741 1.02 -24.68 -3.81
N LEU A 742 0.38 -24.13 -2.77
CA LEU A 742 -0.67 -23.12 -2.93
C LEU A 742 -0.12 -21.81 -3.53
N MET A 743 1.08 -21.39 -3.11
CA MET A 743 1.77 -20.22 -3.67
C MET A 743 2.10 -20.43 -5.15
N ALA A 744 2.66 -21.59 -5.51
CA ALA A 744 2.99 -21.93 -6.90
C ALA A 744 1.75 -21.91 -7.80
N LYS A 745 0.64 -22.51 -7.34
CA LYS A 745 -0.65 -22.44 -8.04
C LYS A 745 -1.11 -21.00 -8.25
N LYS A 746 -1.06 -20.16 -7.21
CA LYS A 746 -1.45 -18.74 -7.32
C LYS A 746 -0.52 -17.93 -8.23
N ILE A 747 0.79 -18.21 -8.20
CA ILE A 747 1.77 -17.58 -9.10
C ILE A 747 1.42 -17.89 -10.55
N ALA A 748 1.13 -19.15 -10.87
CA ALA A 748 0.75 -19.57 -12.22
C ALA A 748 -0.50 -18.83 -12.73
N VAL A 749 -1.55 -18.72 -11.90
CA VAL A 749 -2.76 -17.96 -12.23
C VAL A 749 -2.48 -16.45 -12.37
N SER A 750 -1.62 -15.89 -11.52
CA SER A 750 -1.26 -14.46 -11.61
C SER A 750 -0.43 -14.15 -12.87
N GLN A 751 0.41 -15.08 -13.32
CA GLN A 751 1.22 -14.87 -14.52
C GLN A 751 0.40 -14.96 -15.81
N SER A 752 -0.61 -15.83 -15.87
CA SER A 752 -1.51 -15.90 -17.03
C SER A 752 -2.26 -14.58 -17.24
N THR A 753 -2.83 -14.01 -16.18
CA THR A 753 -3.49 -12.68 -16.25
C THR A 753 -2.58 -11.50 -16.63
N SER A 754 -1.24 -11.69 -16.60
CA SER A 754 -0.25 -10.66 -16.93
C SER A 754 0.24 -10.68 -18.39
N GLY A 755 -0.43 -11.43 -19.27
CA GLY A 755 -0.22 -11.29 -20.72
C GLY A 755 -0.43 -12.56 -21.57
N ASP A 756 -0.73 -13.72 -20.98
CA ASP A 756 -1.20 -14.89 -21.73
C ASP A 756 -2.59 -15.24 -21.20
N MET A 757 -3.65 -14.85 -21.93
CA MET A 757 -5.00 -15.33 -21.61
C MET A 757 -4.94 -16.87 -21.48
N PRO A 758 -5.29 -17.47 -20.33
CA PRO A 758 -5.40 -18.91 -20.25
C PRO A 758 -6.42 -19.38 -21.30
N ASP A 759 -6.19 -20.54 -21.91
CA ASP A 759 -7.03 -21.09 -23.01
C ASP A 759 -8.52 -21.17 -22.64
N THR A 760 -8.84 -21.13 -21.34
CA THR A 760 -10.17 -20.83 -20.86
C THR A 760 -10.15 -19.65 -19.87
N GLY A 761 -10.84 -18.55 -20.20
CA GLY A 761 -11.03 -17.41 -19.28
C GLY A 761 -11.80 -17.73 -17.99
N LEU A 762 -12.18 -19.00 -17.78
CA LEU A 762 -12.85 -19.55 -16.61
C LEU A 762 -11.88 -19.96 -15.49
N ASP A 763 -10.59 -20.19 -15.79
CA ASP A 763 -9.62 -20.56 -14.74
C ASP A 763 -9.35 -19.41 -13.75
N VAL A 764 -9.54 -18.16 -14.18
CA VAL A 764 -9.50 -16.97 -13.32
C VAL A 764 -10.69 -16.95 -12.33
N LEU A 765 -11.82 -17.57 -12.68
CA LEU A 765 -13.00 -17.66 -11.83
C LEU A 765 -12.88 -18.75 -10.75
N ASN A 766 -11.90 -19.65 -10.86
CA ASN A 766 -11.68 -20.76 -9.93
C ASN A 766 -10.72 -20.43 -8.78
N SER A 767 -10.13 -19.23 -8.75
CA SER A 767 -9.46 -18.76 -7.54
C SER A 767 -10.52 -18.35 -6.53
N ASP A 768 -10.86 -19.23 -5.60
CA ASP A 768 -11.46 -18.83 -4.33
C ASP A 768 -10.62 -17.64 -3.82
N GLY A 769 -11.22 -16.45 -3.72
CA GLY A 769 -10.58 -15.19 -3.31
C GLY A 769 -10.04 -15.18 -1.88
N ASP A 770 -9.83 -16.36 -1.30
CA ASP A 770 -9.27 -16.58 0.01
C ASP A 770 -7.78 -16.26 0.01
N SER A 771 -7.29 -15.69 1.12
CA SER A 771 -5.86 -15.51 1.36
C SER A 771 -5.14 -16.87 1.40
N ILE A 772 -3.80 -16.90 1.25
CA ILE A 772 -3.07 -18.18 1.29
C ILE A 772 -3.24 -18.86 2.65
N GLU A 773 -3.32 -18.08 3.71
CA GLU A 773 -3.59 -18.52 5.08
C GLU A 773 -4.94 -19.25 5.17
N VAL A 774 -6.00 -18.68 4.59
CA VAL A 774 -7.34 -19.28 4.61
C VAL A 774 -7.39 -20.55 3.75
N ALA A 775 -6.77 -20.53 2.56
CA ALA A 775 -6.69 -21.71 1.70
C ALA A 775 -5.91 -22.85 2.36
N LEU A 776 -4.78 -22.52 3.00
CA LEU A 776 -3.97 -23.47 3.74
C LEU A 776 -4.74 -24.06 4.92
N ALA A 777 -5.46 -23.23 5.69
CA ALA A 777 -6.30 -23.71 6.77
C ALA A 777 -7.40 -24.65 6.28
N LYS A 778 -8.08 -24.33 5.18
CA LYS A 778 -9.08 -25.21 4.56
C LYS A 778 -8.46 -26.56 4.17
N GLN A 779 -7.26 -26.56 3.58
CA GLN A 779 -6.56 -27.79 3.18
C GLN A 779 -6.14 -28.63 4.40
N LEU A 780 -5.65 -28.00 5.46
CA LEU A 780 -5.29 -28.67 6.71
C LEU A 780 -6.52 -29.29 7.41
N LEU A 781 -7.67 -28.62 7.36
CA LEU A 781 -8.93 -29.10 7.95
C LEU A 781 -9.62 -30.16 7.08
N GLY A 782 -9.43 -30.12 5.77
CA GLY A 782 -10.13 -30.93 4.76
C GLY A 782 -9.56 -32.32 4.48
N LYS A 783 -8.40 -32.69 5.05
CA LYS A 783 -7.85 -34.06 4.95
C LYS A 783 -8.56 -35.08 5.87
N SER A 784 -9.54 -34.66 6.66
CA SER A 784 -10.50 -35.52 7.36
C SER A 784 -11.92 -35.12 6.93
N GLU A 785 -12.67 -36.06 6.36
CA GLU A 785 -14.06 -36.01 5.87
C GLU A 785 -14.89 -34.72 6.05
N SER A 786 -15.55 -34.34 4.95
CA SER A 786 -16.58 -33.30 4.76
C SER A 786 -17.31 -32.78 6.02
N ILE A 787 -17.00 -31.54 6.45
CA ILE A 787 -17.75 -30.80 7.48
C ILE A 787 -18.54 -29.61 6.89
N LEU A 788 -18.48 -29.36 5.57
CA LEU A 788 -19.14 -28.21 4.92
C LEU A 788 -20.30 -28.55 3.96
N LYS A 789 -20.99 -29.69 4.15
CA LYS A 789 -22.32 -29.90 3.55
C LYS A 789 -23.35 -30.15 4.65
N PRO A 790 -24.43 -29.35 4.76
CA PRO A 790 -25.58 -29.76 5.55
C PRO A 790 -26.25 -30.94 4.85
N ALA A 791 -26.32 -32.08 5.53
CA ALA A 791 -27.09 -33.23 5.10
C ALA A 791 -28.59 -32.91 5.21
N LEU A 792 -29.32 -32.93 4.09
CA LEU A 792 -30.78 -32.95 4.07
C LEU A 792 -31.26 -34.37 4.41
N PRO A 793 -32.07 -34.59 5.45
CA PRO A 793 -32.74 -35.86 5.64
C PRO A 793 -34.02 -35.89 4.77
N VAL A 794 -34.02 -36.75 3.76
CA VAL A 794 -35.25 -37.24 3.14
C VAL A 794 -35.80 -38.33 4.06
N LYS A 795 -36.95 -38.10 4.70
CA LYS A 795 -37.85 -39.18 5.11
C LYS A 795 -39.29 -38.70 5.28
N THR A 796 -40.16 -39.57 4.77
CA THR A 796 -41.61 -39.53 4.58
C THR A 796 -42.42 -39.45 5.88
N LYS A 797 -43.57 -38.77 5.82
CA LYS A 797 -44.61 -38.72 6.88
C LYS A 797 -45.11 -40.14 7.27
N PRO A 798 -45.61 -40.33 8.50
CA PRO A 798 -47.06 -40.22 8.73
C PRO A 798 -47.46 -39.50 10.04
N PHE A 799 -48.73 -39.10 10.07
CA PHE A 799 -49.48 -38.44 11.15
C PHE A 799 -49.62 -39.29 12.43
N ALA A 800 -49.58 -38.65 13.61
CA ALA A 800 -50.28 -39.10 14.83
C ALA A 800 -50.51 -37.94 15.83
N VAL A 801 -51.52 -38.11 16.68
CA VAL A 801 -52.32 -37.12 17.42
C VAL A 801 -51.95 -37.06 18.92
N ALA A 802 -52.03 -35.84 19.49
CA ALA A 802 -52.24 -35.40 20.89
C ALA A 802 -51.58 -36.14 22.08
N THR A 803 -50.97 -35.38 23.01
CA THR A 803 -51.49 -35.04 24.37
C THR A 803 -50.52 -34.08 25.06
N GLY A 804 -51.05 -33.16 25.89
CA GLY A 804 -50.33 -32.02 26.44
C GLY A 804 -49.39 -32.32 27.61
N GLU A 805 -48.65 -31.30 28.03
CA GLU A 805 -48.85 -30.65 29.33
C GLU A 805 -48.08 -29.32 29.40
N ASN A 806 -48.75 -28.33 30.00
CA ASN A 806 -48.27 -26.98 30.27
C ASN A 806 -47.36 -26.98 31.50
N THR A 807 -46.17 -26.39 31.36
CA THR A 807 -45.53 -25.60 32.43
C THR A 807 -44.76 -24.44 31.77
N GLY A 808 -45.28 -23.21 31.92
CA GLY A 808 -44.50 -21.97 31.70
C GLY A 808 -43.80 -21.55 33.01
N PRO A 809 -43.17 -20.36 33.08
CA PRO A 809 -43.14 -19.31 32.05
C PRO A 809 -41.75 -18.64 31.82
N GLU A 810 -41.74 -17.67 30.90
CA GLU A 810 -40.82 -16.52 30.82
C GLU A 810 -39.35 -16.71 30.40
N ALA A 811 -39.06 -16.40 29.13
CA ALA A 811 -38.05 -15.40 28.78
C ALA A 811 -38.26 -14.92 27.33
N ALA A 812 -38.27 -13.61 27.18
CA ALA A 812 -38.62 -12.88 25.97
C ALA A 812 -37.51 -12.89 24.90
N ASN A 813 -37.97 -12.78 23.66
CA ASN A 813 -37.29 -12.30 22.44
C ASN A 813 -35.92 -11.61 22.63
N ALA A 814 -34.87 -12.16 22.00
CA ALA A 814 -33.62 -11.45 21.74
C ALA A 814 -33.24 -11.54 20.25
N SER A 815 -33.09 -10.37 19.63
CA SER A 815 -32.51 -10.13 18.30
C SER A 815 -30.98 -10.35 18.31
N PRO A 816 -30.32 -10.67 17.19
CA PRO A 816 -28.86 -10.89 17.15
C PRO A 816 -28.14 -9.53 17.11
N GLY A 817 -27.07 -9.22 17.84
CA GLY A 817 -26.35 -9.82 18.96
C GLY A 817 -25.18 -8.87 19.27
N ARG A 818 -25.34 -7.97 20.24
CA ARG A 818 -24.28 -7.07 20.74
C ARG A 818 -23.58 -7.72 21.93
N LEU A 819 -22.29 -7.40 22.13
CA LEU A 819 -21.46 -7.97 23.19
C LEU A 819 -21.95 -7.51 24.58
N ASP A 820 -22.00 -8.44 25.54
CA ASP A 820 -22.18 -8.13 26.96
C ASP A 820 -20.89 -7.52 27.56
N SER A 821 -20.89 -7.21 28.86
CA SER A 821 -19.73 -6.59 29.53
C SER A 821 -18.46 -7.42 29.41
N ASP A 822 -18.56 -8.74 29.60
CA ASP A 822 -17.40 -9.62 29.53
C ASP A 822 -16.95 -9.84 28.09
N GLY A 823 -17.89 -9.93 27.14
CA GLY A 823 -17.60 -9.99 25.71
C GLY A 823 -16.92 -8.73 25.20
N LEU A 824 -17.35 -7.55 25.63
CA LEU A 824 -16.71 -6.29 25.24
C LEU A 824 -15.30 -6.17 25.86
N LYS A 825 -15.12 -6.50 27.15
CA LYS A 825 -13.77 -6.52 27.76
C LYS A 825 -12.82 -7.46 27.02
N ALA A 826 -13.29 -8.66 26.67
CA ALA A 826 -12.49 -9.64 25.94
C ALA A 826 -12.15 -9.19 24.51
N GLU A 827 -13.05 -8.45 23.85
CA GLU A 827 -12.80 -7.90 22.52
C GLU A 827 -11.76 -6.77 22.58
N LEU A 828 -11.90 -5.82 23.51
CA LEU A 828 -10.96 -4.71 23.70
C LEU A 828 -9.56 -5.18 24.10
N ALA A 829 -9.44 -6.32 24.79
CA ALA A 829 -8.14 -6.89 25.17
C ALA A 829 -7.31 -7.38 23.98
N ASN A 830 -7.91 -7.54 22.78
CA ASN A 830 -7.19 -7.98 21.58
C ASN A 830 -6.44 -6.83 20.87
N TYR A 831 -6.64 -5.58 21.30
CA TYR A 831 -6.00 -4.42 20.69
C TYR A 831 -4.65 -4.14 21.35
N HIS A 832 -3.57 -4.37 20.59
CA HIS A 832 -2.19 -4.18 20.98
C HIS A 832 -1.44 -3.35 19.92
N GLY A 833 -1.57 -2.04 20.04
CA GLY A 833 -1.21 -1.08 18.99
C GLY A 833 -2.37 -0.85 18.01
N THR A 834 -2.21 0.14 17.13
CA THR A 834 -3.26 0.55 16.17
C THR A 834 -2.67 0.61 14.77
N ASP A 835 -3.37 0.06 13.78
CA ASP A 835 -3.00 0.13 12.37
C ASP A 835 -3.77 1.25 11.66
N GLN A 836 -4.93 1.63 12.19
CA GLN A 836 -5.71 2.78 11.75
C GLN A 836 -5.92 3.79 12.87
N TRP A 837 -5.93 5.07 12.50
CA TRP A 837 -6.19 6.17 13.40
C TRP A 837 -7.49 6.84 12.97
N TYR A 838 -8.47 6.85 13.84
CA TYR A 838 -9.74 7.51 13.61
C TYR A 838 -9.63 8.95 14.08
N ARG A 839 -10.16 9.86 13.28
CA ARG A 839 -10.17 11.28 13.61
C ARG A 839 -11.53 11.63 14.18
N HIS A 840 -11.55 12.25 15.36
CA HIS A 840 -12.79 12.72 15.94
C HIS A 840 -13.46 13.77 15.04
N MET A 841 -14.80 13.71 14.92
CA MET A 841 -15.53 14.50 13.93
C MET A 841 -15.53 16.01 14.23
N LEU A 842 -15.69 16.37 15.51
CA LEU A 842 -15.73 17.76 15.98
C LEU A 842 -14.33 18.30 16.28
N VAL A 843 -13.60 17.69 17.21
CA VAL A 843 -12.20 18.03 17.53
C VAL A 843 -11.24 17.28 16.61
N ARG A 844 -11.02 17.82 15.41
CA ARG A 844 -10.24 17.15 14.35
C ARG A 844 -8.79 16.88 14.73
N ASP A 845 -8.24 17.56 15.72
CA ASP A 845 -6.88 17.33 16.19
C ASP A 845 -6.78 16.17 17.19
N MET A 846 -7.91 15.68 17.72
CA MET A 846 -7.95 14.48 18.52
C MET A 846 -8.12 13.24 17.63
N LEU A 847 -7.20 12.29 17.78
CA LEU A 847 -7.28 10.96 17.19
C LEU A 847 -7.71 9.93 18.23
N TYR A 848 -8.18 8.79 17.77
CA TYR A 848 -8.38 7.62 18.62
C TYR A 848 -8.14 6.33 17.83
N THR A 849 -7.85 5.25 18.55
CA THR A 849 -7.34 3.99 18.01
C THR A 849 -8.46 3.02 17.59
N ASP A 850 -8.08 1.94 16.89
CA ASP A 850 -8.97 0.83 16.51
C ASP A 850 -9.72 0.25 17.72
N GLY A 851 -9.06 0.10 18.86
CA GLY A 851 -9.68 -0.39 20.09
C GLY A 851 -10.71 0.57 20.67
N VAL A 852 -10.46 1.88 20.60
CA VAL A 852 -11.43 2.90 21.05
C VAL A 852 -12.60 3.01 20.08
N GLN A 853 -12.38 2.85 18.77
CA GLN A 853 -13.48 2.75 17.79
C GLN A 853 -14.34 1.50 18.06
N CYS A 854 -13.72 0.35 18.31
CA CYS A 854 -14.43 -0.87 18.66
C CYS A 854 -15.25 -0.72 19.95
N PHE A 855 -14.70 -0.03 20.96
CA PHE A 855 -15.44 0.31 22.18
C PHE A 855 -16.69 1.14 21.88
N ALA A 856 -16.57 2.18 21.06
CA ALA A 856 -17.70 3.02 20.71
C ALA A 856 -18.75 2.30 19.86
N GLU A 857 -18.37 1.39 18.97
CA GLU A 857 -19.32 0.62 18.15
C GLU A 857 -20.13 -0.40 18.97
N ASN A 858 -19.48 -1.03 19.95
CA ASN A 858 -20.03 -2.16 20.70
C ASN A 858 -20.50 -1.77 22.12
N GLY A 859 -20.34 -0.51 22.49
CA GLY A 859 -20.81 0.02 23.76
C GLY A 859 -22.30 0.36 23.75
N GLY A 860 -23.08 -0.25 24.63
CA GLY A 860 -24.52 -0.02 24.76
C GLY A 860 -25.34 -0.49 23.56
N SER A 861 -26.62 -0.12 23.53
CA SER A 861 -27.59 -0.54 22.51
C SER A 861 -27.55 0.30 21.23
N GLN A 862 -26.93 1.49 21.27
CA GLN A 862 -26.73 2.37 20.11
C GLN A 862 -25.28 2.75 19.81
N GLY A 863 -24.31 2.32 20.63
CA GLY A 863 -22.91 2.73 20.51
C GLY A 863 -22.56 3.81 21.55
N ALA A 864 -21.33 3.75 22.08
CA ALA A 864 -20.83 4.66 23.10
C ALA A 864 -20.05 5.85 22.52
N TYR A 865 -20.39 6.32 21.32
CA TYR A 865 -19.73 7.47 20.69
C TYR A 865 -19.81 8.76 21.52
N TRP A 866 -20.90 8.91 22.28
CA TRP A 866 -21.09 10.01 23.24
C TRP A 866 -19.94 10.11 24.25
N PHE A 867 -19.31 8.99 24.61
CA PHE A 867 -18.17 8.98 25.53
C PHE A 867 -16.97 9.66 24.87
N ILE A 868 -16.66 9.30 23.62
CA ILE A 868 -15.57 9.92 22.85
C ILE A 868 -15.84 11.41 22.65
N ASP A 869 -17.09 11.81 22.37
CA ASP A 869 -17.48 13.22 22.24
C ASP A 869 -17.19 14.02 23.53
N ILE A 870 -17.50 13.45 24.70
CA ILE A 870 -17.18 14.07 26.00
C ILE A 870 -15.67 14.19 26.18
N ILE A 871 -14.90 13.13 25.88
CA ILE A 871 -13.44 13.19 26.00
C ILE A 871 -12.86 14.28 25.10
N ALA A 872 -13.32 14.35 23.85
CA ALA A 872 -12.90 15.34 22.87
C ALA A 872 -13.21 16.76 23.30
N THR A 873 -14.42 17.02 23.78
CA THR A 873 -14.90 18.38 24.03
C THR A 873 -14.49 18.93 25.40
N GLU A 874 -14.37 18.07 26.41
CA GLU A 874 -14.17 18.50 27.81
C GLU A 874 -12.77 18.22 28.34
N TYR A 875 -12.16 17.08 27.99
CA TYR A 875 -10.90 16.65 28.63
C TYR A 875 -9.67 16.79 27.72
N TRP A 876 -9.82 16.67 26.40
CA TRP A 876 -8.70 16.81 25.45
C TRP A 876 -7.91 18.10 25.62
N ARG A 877 -8.58 19.23 25.90
CA ARG A 877 -7.91 20.52 26.12
C ARG A 877 -6.98 20.53 27.35
N LEU A 878 -7.22 19.64 28.32
CA LEU A 878 -6.39 19.51 29.51
C LEU A 878 -5.00 18.92 29.20
N LEU A 879 -4.81 18.28 28.02
CA LEU A 879 -3.50 17.80 27.57
C LEU A 879 -2.43 18.90 27.53
N THR A 880 -2.84 20.16 27.33
CA THR A 880 -1.93 21.30 27.33
C THR A 880 -1.27 21.55 28.70
N LYS A 881 -1.87 21.07 29.78
CA LYS A 881 -1.33 21.18 31.15
C LYS A 881 -0.90 19.83 31.73
N GLN A 882 -1.47 18.73 31.25
CA GLN A 882 -1.22 17.37 31.71
C GLN A 882 -0.91 16.48 30.50
N PRO A 883 0.38 16.20 30.19
CA PRO A 883 0.77 15.54 28.95
C PRO A 883 0.26 14.10 28.81
N PHE A 884 -0.14 13.49 29.93
CA PHE A 884 -0.72 12.16 30.00
C PHE A 884 -1.88 12.16 30.99
N MET A 885 -2.99 11.53 30.60
CA MET A 885 -4.15 11.36 31.48
C MET A 885 -4.69 9.94 31.38
N VAL A 886 -5.15 9.43 32.51
CA VAL A 886 -5.86 8.15 32.62
C VAL A 886 -7.34 8.46 32.80
N ILE A 887 -8.16 7.93 31.91
CA ILE A 887 -9.62 8.13 31.92
C ILE A 887 -10.28 6.79 32.22
N VAL A 888 -11.10 6.75 33.26
CA VAL A 888 -11.87 5.56 33.64
C VAL A 888 -13.35 5.89 33.58
N LEU A 889 -14.09 5.18 32.74
CA LEU A 889 -15.55 5.18 32.73
C LEU A 889 -16.04 3.99 33.55
N SER A 890 -16.63 4.25 34.70
CA SER A 890 -17.24 3.25 35.57
C SER A 890 -18.75 3.27 35.39
N VAL A 891 -19.31 2.22 34.80
CA VAL A 891 -20.76 2.08 34.56
C VAL A 891 -21.34 1.11 35.59
N SER A 892 -22.37 1.54 36.31
CA SER A 892 -23.05 0.74 37.32
C SER A 892 -24.29 0.03 36.78
N ASP A 893 -24.72 -1.02 37.48
CA ASP A 893 -25.85 -1.89 37.08
C ASP A 893 -27.21 -1.17 36.97
N ASN A 894 -27.33 0.03 37.53
CA ASN A 894 -28.52 0.88 37.47
C ASN A 894 -28.49 1.89 36.29
N SER A 895 -27.67 1.65 35.27
CA SER A 895 -27.57 2.50 34.07
C SER A 895 -27.07 3.93 34.35
N THR A 896 -26.32 4.14 35.43
CA THR A 896 -25.57 5.39 35.67
C THR A 896 -24.08 5.15 35.42
N ALA A 897 -23.32 6.20 35.14
CA ALA A 897 -21.87 6.08 34.98
C ALA A 897 -21.10 7.25 35.56
N VAL A 898 -19.82 7.04 35.86
CA VAL A 898 -18.90 8.06 36.34
C VAL A 898 -17.66 8.04 35.47
N ILE A 899 -17.31 9.19 34.88
CA ILE A 899 -16.02 9.38 34.22
C ILE A 899 -15.06 9.99 35.23
N THR A 900 -13.95 9.31 35.49
CA THR A 900 -12.86 9.78 36.35
C THR A 900 -11.62 10.04 35.51
N VAL A 901 -11.04 11.23 35.62
CA VAL A 901 -9.81 11.61 34.92
C VAL A 901 -8.69 11.83 35.93
N ASP A 902 -7.59 11.13 35.76
CA ASP A 902 -6.40 11.11 36.60
C ASP A 902 -5.17 11.56 35.79
N ASP A 903 -4.17 12.18 36.43
CA ASP A 903 -2.94 12.66 35.78
C ASP A 903 -1.89 11.57 35.46
N GLY A 904 -2.24 10.29 35.66
CA GLY A 904 -1.36 9.15 35.48
C GLY A 904 -0.53 8.79 36.71
N ASN A 905 -0.53 9.63 37.75
CA ASN A 905 0.19 9.39 39.01
C ASN A 905 -0.75 9.08 40.19
N GLY A 906 -2.03 8.83 39.94
CA GLY A 906 -3.01 8.51 40.98
C GLY A 906 -3.71 9.74 41.56
N ARG A 907 -3.50 10.94 40.98
CA ARG A 907 -4.19 12.16 41.38
C ARG A 907 -5.35 12.45 40.42
N ILE A 908 -6.57 12.40 40.96
CA ILE A 908 -7.79 12.74 40.23
C ILE A 908 -7.79 14.24 39.90
N ILE A 909 -7.89 14.55 38.61
CA ILE A 909 -8.04 15.91 38.07
C ILE A 909 -9.50 16.33 38.14
N THR A 910 -10.41 15.47 37.69
CA THR A 910 -11.84 15.75 37.67
C THR A 910 -12.67 14.47 37.58
N THR A 911 -13.95 14.58 37.94
CA THR A 911 -14.93 13.51 37.89
C THR A 911 -16.25 14.04 37.35
N LYS A 912 -16.93 13.28 36.50
CA LYS A 912 -18.22 13.65 35.92
C LYS A 912 -19.23 12.51 36.06
N GLN A 913 -20.41 12.86 36.58
CA GLN A 913 -21.55 11.95 36.70
C GLN A 913 -22.35 11.94 35.40
N ILE A 914 -22.69 10.75 34.92
CA ILE A 914 -23.57 10.48 33.79
C ILE A 914 -24.83 9.83 34.35
N HIS A 915 -25.92 10.60 34.37
CA HIS A 915 -27.17 10.21 35.03
C HIS A 915 -27.92 9.08 34.32
N TYR A 916 -27.63 8.83 33.05
CA TYR A 916 -28.21 7.72 32.29
C TYR A 916 -27.28 7.29 31.15
N THR A 917 -27.07 5.98 31.00
CA THR A 917 -26.39 5.38 29.87
C THR A 917 -26.94 3.97 29.61
N ASP A 918 -27.04 3.59 28.34
CA ASP A 918 -27.38 2.23 27.92
C ASP A 918 -26.14 1.32 27.80
N MET A 919 -24.96 1.82 28.20
CA MET A 919 -23.71 1.08 28.25
C MET A 919 -23.79 -0.08 29.25
N GLN A 920 -23.22 -1.22 28.88
CA GLN A 920 -23.14 -2.37 29.76
C GLN A 920 -22.24 -2.10 30.99
N PRO A 921 -22.57 -2.63 32.19
CA PRO A 921 -21.84 -2.33 33.43
C PRO A 921 -20.37 -2.72 33.38
N GLY A 922 -19.49 -1.93 34.00
CA GLY A 922 -18.07 -2.23 34.09
C GLY A 922 -17.18 -1.00 34.13
N ASP A 923 -15.90 -1.24 34.43
CA ASP A 923 -14.85 -0.21 34.40
C ASP A 923 -14.07 -0.29 33.09
N TRP A 924 -14.09 0.81 32.35
CA TRP A 924 -13.47 0.94 31.05
C TRP A 924 -12.37 1.98 31.13
N LYS A 925 -11.12 1.56 30.94
CA LYS A 925 -9.94 2.40 31.13
C LYS A 925 -9.34 2.79 29.78
N PHE A 926 -8.93 4.04 29.67
CA PHE A 926 -8.34 4.66 28.50
C PHE A 926 -7.18 5.57 28.90
N PHE A 927 -6.25 5.78 27.98
CA PHE A 927 -5.21 6.80 28.08
C PHE A 927 -5.44 7.89 27.05
N LEU A 928 -5.17 9.12 27.45
CA LEU A 928 -5.20 10.29 26.58
C LEU A 928 -3.84 10.97 26.64
N THR A 929 -3.12 10.98 25.53
CA THR A 929 -1.76 11.55 25.40
C THR A 929 -1.43 11.82 23.94
N ASP A 930 -0.56 12.78 23.65
CA ASP A 930 -0.18 13.16 22.27
C ASP A 930 -1.36 13.40 21.31
N ASN A 931 -2.48 13.93 21.85
CA ASN A 931 -3.77 14.12 21.17
C ASN A 931 -4.48 12.83 20.73
N VAL A 932 -4.11 11.68 21.28
CA VAL A 932 -4.71 10.39 20.99
C VAL A 932 -5.44 9.85 22.22
N LEU A 933 -6.69 9.45 22.04
CA LEU A 933 -7.40 8.58 22.98
C LEU A 933 -7.19 7.10 22.59
N LEU A 934 -6.67 6.30 23.51
CA LEU A 934 -6.29 4.90 23.23
C LEU A 934 -6.57 3.99 24.42
N LEU A 935 -6.67 2.67 24.19
CA LEU A 935 -6.76 1.70 25.28
C LEU A 935 -5.38 1.49 25.93
N PRO A 936 -5.30 1.11 27.21
CA PRO A 936 -4.04 0.81 27.87
C PRO A 936 -3.20 -0.27 27.19
N GLY A 937 -3.82 -1.20 26.46
CA GLY A 937 -3.12 -2.22 25.68
C GLY A 937 -2.52 -1.70 24.36
N GLU A 938 -2.95 -0.52 23.90
CA GLU A 938 -2.50 0.14 22.68
C GLU A 938 -1.45 1.23 22.91
N TYR A 939 -1.20 1.59 24.18
CA TYR A 939 -0.09 2.43 24.63
C TYR A 939 1.18 1.59 24.79
#